data_AF-A0A803XKH8-F1
#
_entry.id   AF-A0A803XKH8-F1
#
_cell.length_a   1.000
_cell.length_b   1.000
_cell.length_c   1.000
_cell.angle_alpha   90.00
_cell.angle_beta   90.00
_cell.angle_gamma   90.00
#
_symmetry.space_group_name_H-M   'P 1'
#
loop_
_entity.id
_entity.type
_entity.pdbx_description
1 polymer ?
#
loop_
_entity_poly.entity_id
_entity_poly.type
_entity_poly.pdbx_seq_one_letter_code
_entity_poly.pdbx_strand_id
1 'polypeptide(L)'
;MLALIDADCLPLYAEEENEETEEKEAVDIIERFLRSTEKVTAVFASPYGPSGSVFRLQEDHAGQSCCPPGIPHCSTPCNALGLLDPALPAHALSLSLCGGQEEMLKMLFLESICSICRISKKNGLCESLAIFCRERNLAEEVKELLENEPMDQLRTAVRYQAMLAIAALSEMKAISEEEIIRLSHACFKAIFCLPPKEDLNICLYNQTMRAMEKMLQSLLVSHHTSNRDKLQNILEVLLLYTSSQTKTVRERAMEQISKLYCFCQEPFGKLLQPSQRTDIVLMALEKTTEDCAVEDSEWSEILLDMVLSQPSDWLMDAPVIVRFIHRHLKSNSTSIQETLFSVLEVLAYEFPRDVLMSVLIHLPQNDSTMDMWKNIIYCTQSSESILEELCTVLVEEEICGIPIEELDLLRLTVPQILESIHRNLRRRLASLQQTLFSLLDMLTSLFPRDVLMSVLIHLPQSDSTTLDMWKRMLAPTATSEKLLEALCSVLQDQLLCMIFNITAVDFSLLRLTVMCPTEEIRQELCNPDLFQMFLKIKSLPLLWLVLRGLVLLSERPETAREIRALLPDVMETLQFGNAHITLNALTIFRNVMNHLGKMEARPIALELAGKLLYLFNHVSGEVRESSILLFKDVIEAVVWWQKGKMKKKVRRGLLPLLFRNSDETSSVAQAAREALVACARFLKWQKLEHQAERRNVVGITECLLEQKRQMVAKNLRQSLLYLKDPQATIRQEALLFIGLAWSYWNPSEGKRKKIYSVLHSLEHDSRPLVRCQATQSENPDSEMFTAAEKIRMGQACRTVLLALQFPLSS
;
A
#
# COMPACT_ATOMS: atom_id res chain seq x y z
N MET A 1 -51.11 -1.33 12.53
CA MET A 1 -52.25 -0.43 12.25
C MET A 1 -52.45 -0.47 10.74
N LEU A 2 -53.28 -1.42 10.28
CA LEU A 2 -54.70 -1.24 9.93
C LEU A 2 -54.82 -0.59 8.55
N ALA A 3 -54.99 -1.35 7.46
CA ALA A 3 -56.19 -2.10 7.00
C ALA A 3 -57.12 -1.24 6.12
N LEU A 4 -57.25 -1.68 4.87
CA LEU A 4 -58.45 -1.76 4.01
C LEU A 4 -59.35 -0.53 3.90
N ILE A 5 -59.48 0.00 2.67
CA ILE A 5 -60.78 0.05 1.97
C ILE A 5 -60.57 -0.40 0.52
N ASP A 6 -61.27 -1.48 0.21
CA ASP A 6 -61.56 -2.02 -1.11
C ASP A 6 -62.89 -1.38 -1.55
N ALA A 7 -62.91 -0.71 -2.71
CA ALA A 7 -64.12 -0.26 -3.42
C ALA A 7 -63.71 0.30 -4.79
N ASP A 8 -63.65 -0.55 -5.81
CA ASP A 8 -64.63 -0.51 -6.89
C ASP A 8 -64.28 -1.54 -7.98
N CYS A 9 -65.02 -2.65 -7.96
CA CYS A 9 -65.24 -3.49 -9.12
C CYS A 9 -66.04 -2.69 -10.18
N LEU A 10 -65.39 -2.32 -11.28
CA LEU A 10 -66.04 -1.99 -12.55
C LEU A 10 -65.42 -2.84 -13.67
N PRO A 11 -66.17 -3.24 -14.71
CA PRO A 11 -65.76 -4.30 -15.62
C PRO A 11 -64.62 -3.89 -16.56
N LEU A 12 -63.64 -4.80 -16.67
CA LEU A 12 -62.61 -4.92 -17.71
C LEU A 12 -63.22 -5.12 -19.13
N TYR A 13 -63.87 -4.10 -19.70
CA TYR A 13 -64.35 -4.21 -21.10
C TYR A 13 -64.10 -2.98 -21.98
N ALA A 14 -63.45 -1.93 -21.47
CA ALA A 14 -63.17 -0.72 -22.25
C ALA A 14 -61.68 -0.51 -22.60
N GLU A 15 -60.75 -1.20 -21.94
CA GLU A 15 -59.32 -1.14 -22.31
C GLU A 15 -58.95 -2.19 -23.37
N GLU A 16 -59.60 -3.36 -23.42
CA GLU A 16 -59.30 -4.42 -24.38
C GLU A 16 -59.71 -4.07 -25.83
N GLU A 17 -60.86 -3.41 -26.05
CA GLU A 17 -61.31 -3.00 -27.40
C GLU A 17 -60.39 -1.93 -28.03
N ASN A 18 -59.79 -1.07 -27.21
CA ASN A 18 -58.86 -0.04 -27.69
C ASN A 18 -57.46 -0.62 -27.98
N GLU A 19 -57.05 -1.67 -27.26
CA GLU A 19 -55.77 -2.35 -27.49
C GLU A 19 -55.80 -3.28 -28.70
N GLU A 20 -56.90 -4.00 -28.95
CA GLU A 20 -57.03 -4.88 -30.12
C GLU A 20 -57.13 -4.07 -31.43
N THR A 21 -57.73 -2.88 -31.37
CA THR A 21 -57.76 -1.94 -32.50
C THR A 21 -56.40 -1.30 -32.77
N GLU A 22 -55.66 -0.90 -31.72
CA GLU A 22 -54.28 -0.41 -31.81
C GLU A 22 -53.32 -1.49 -32.36
N GLU A 23 -53.44 -2.75 -31.92
CA GLU A 23 -52.62 -3.87 -32.40
C GLU A 23 -52.85 -4.12 -33.90
N LYS A 24 -54.12 -4.14 -34.32
CA LYS A 24 -54.48 -4.33 -35.74
C LYS A 24 -53.99 -3.19 -36.63
N GLU A 25 -54.11 -1.95 -36.16
CA GLU A 25 -53.60 -0.77 -36.88
C GLU A 25 -52.07 -0.82 -37.03
N ALA A 26 -51.35 -1.22 -35.97
CA ALA A 26 -49.90 -1.39 -36.02
C ALA A 26 -49.47 -2.47 -37.03
N VAL A 27 -50.16 -3.62 -37.06
CA VAL A 27 -49.90 -4.68 -38.06
C VAL A 27 -50.15 -4.18 -39.49
N ASP A 28 -51.27 -3.49 -39.72
CA ASP A 28 -51.61 -2.94 -41.04
C ASP A 28 -50.56 -1.93 -41.53
N ILE A 29 -50.04 -1.08 -40.63
CA ILE A 29 -48.97 -0.13 -40.94
C ILE A 29 -47.67 -0.86 -41.29
N ILE A 30 -47.30 -1.89 -40.51
CA ILE A 30 -46.12 -2.72 -40.77
C ILE A 30 -46.22 -3.38 -42.15
N GLU A 31 -47.33 -4.06 -42.45
CA GLU A 31 -47.50 -4.73 -43.75
C GLU A 31 -47.56 -3.75 -44.94
N ARG A 32 -48.11 -2.56 -44.72
CA ARG A 32 -48.14 -1.51 -45.74
C ARG A 32 -46.73 -1.01 -46.05
N PHE A 33 -45.90 -0.85 -45.01
CA PHE A 33 -44.52 -0.44 -45.16
C PHE A 33 -43.71 -1.50 -45.95
N LEU A 34 -43.80 -2.77 -45.56
CA LEU A 34 -43.09 -3.87 -46.25
C LEU A 34 -43.48 -4.00 -47.73
N ARG A 35 -44.78 -3.84 -48.05
CA ARG A 35 -45.25 -3.83 -49.46
C ARG A 35 -44.73 -2.65 -50.27
N SER A 36 -44.31 -1.57 -49.60
CA SER A 36 -43.75 -0.39 -50.26
C SER A 36 -42.27 -0.54 -50.55
N THR A 37 -41.51 -1.23 -49.67
CA THR A 37 -40.08 -1.51 -49.85
C THR A 37 -39.83 -2.58 -50.91
N GLU A 38 -40.64 -3.65 -50.94
CA GLU A 38 -40.60 -4.70 -51.99
C GLU A 38 -40.81 -4.14 -53.42
N LYS A 39 -41.60 -3.08 -53.56
CA LYS A 39 -41.84 -2.43 -54.86
C LYS A 39 -40.65 -1.60 -55.33
N VAL A 40 -39.80 -1.12 -54.43
CA VAL A 40 -38.60 -0.34 -54.77
C VAL A 40 -37.46 -1.26 -55.21
N THR A 41 -37.26 -2.40 -54.53
CA THR A 41 -36.28 -3.43 -54.94
C THR A 41 -36.61 -4.09 -56.28
N ALA A 42 -37.90 -4.29 -56.60
CA ALA A 42 -38.33 -4.80 -57.90
C ALA A 42 -38.05 -3.84 -59.09
N VAL A 43 -37.91 -2.53 -58.85
CA VAL A 43 -37.58 -1.54 -59.89
C VAL A 43 -36.09 -1.54 -60.24
N PHE A 44 -35.21 -1.91 -59.30
CA PHE A 44 -33.76 -2.03 -59.54
C PHE A 44 -33.33 -3.40 -60.06
N ALA A 45 -34.19 -4.42 -59.97
CA ALA A 45 -33.96 -5.77 -60.49
C ALA A 45 -34.64 -6.00 -61.86
N SER A 46 -34.39 -5.13 -62.86
CA SER A 46 -34.81 -5.38 -64.26
C SER A 46 -33.65 -5.90 -65.12
N PRO A 47 -33.80 -6.97 -65.94
CA PRO A 47 -32.69 -7.63 -66.64
C PRO A 47 -32.21 -6.96 -67.95
N TYR A 48 -32.68 -5.75 -68.29
CA TYR A 48 -32.23 -5.06 -69.51
C TYR A 48 -31.25 -3.93 -69.16
N GLY A 49 -29.96 -4.24 -69.24
CA GLY A 49 -28.90 -3.24 -69.10
C GLY A 49 -28.91 -2.21 -70.24
N PRO A 50 -28.46 -0.96 -70.02
CA PRO A 50 -28.10 -0.09 -71.12
C PRO A 50 -26.68 -0.42 -71.55
N SER A 51 -26.58 -0.86 -72.81
CA SER A 51 -25.33 -0.96 -73.56
C SER A 51 -24.58 0.37 -73.52
N GLY A 52 -23.26 0.28 -73.41
CA GLY A 52 -22.38 1.44 -73.42
C GLY A 52 -22.51 2.26 -74.70
N SER A 53 -22.61 3.58 -74.54
CA SER A 53 -21.98 4.51 -75.47
C SER A 53 -21.58 5.79 -74.74
N VAL A 54 -20.30 6.08 -74.91
CA VAL A 54 -19.53 7.26 -74.53
C VAL A 54 -20.26 8.56 -74.89
N PHE A 55 -20.42 9.48 -73.94
CA PHE A 55 -20.33 10.91 -74.20
C PHE A 55 -19.51 11.59 -73.11
N ARG A 56 -18.37 12.14 -73.54
CA ARG A 56 -17.57 13.14 -72.82
C ARG A 56 -18.47 14.30 -72.42
N LEU A 57 -18.33 14.80 -71.20
CA LEU A 57 -18.52 16.22 -70.94
C LEU A 57 -17.31 16.77 -70.21
N GLN A 58 -16.90 17.89 -70.76
CA GLN A 58 -15.67 18.64 -70.63
C GLN A 58 -15.85 19.64 -69.49
N GLU A 59 -14.77 19.94 -68.80
CA GLU A 59 -14.65 21.06 -67.87
C GLU A 59 -15.13 22.35 -68.53
N ASP A 60 -15.92 23.16 -67.81
CA ASP A 60 -15.77 24.61 -67.87
C ASP A 60 -16.32 25.31 -66.62
N HIS A 61 -15.61 26.38 -66.28
CA HIS A 61 -15.64 27.16 -65.04
C HIS A 61 -16.82 28.13 -64.89
N ALA A 62 -16.98 28.56 -63.63
CA ALA A 62 -17.37 29.90 -63.14
C ALA A 62 -18.87 30.25 -62.93
N GLY A 63 -19.23 30.43 -61.65
CA GLY A 63 -19.45 31.78 -61.10
C GLY A 63 -20.89 32.29 -60.94
N GLN A 64 -21.11 32.90 -59.75
CA GLN A 64 -22.16 33.87 -59.35
C GLN A 64 -23.50 33.27 -58.89
N SER A 65 -23.74 33.18 -57.57
CA SER A 65 -24.15 34.25 -56.64
C SER A 65 -25.53 34.86 -56.95
N CYS A 66 -26.48 34.68 -56.02
CA CYS A 66 -27.49 35.68 -55.65
C CYS A 66 -28.30 35.20 -54.44
N CYS A 67 -27.89 35.61 -53.24
CA CYS A 67 -28.82 35.81 -52.12
C CYS A 67 -29.09 37.32 -51.99
N PRO A 68 -30.29 37.75 -51.57
CA PRO A 68 -30.47 39.00 -50.85
C PRO A 68 -30.83 38.77 -49.37
N PRO A 69 -30.63 39.79 -48.49
CA PRO A 69 -30.39 39.58 -47.05
C PRO A 69 -31.47 40.17 -46.11
N GLY A 70 -31.51 39.64 -44.87
CA GLY A 70 -31.78 40.42 -43.66
C GLY A 70 -33.14 40.22 -42.94
N ILE A 71 -33.10 39.64 -41.73
CA ILE A 71 -33.62 40.15 -40.42
C ILE A 71 -33.52 39.01 -39.37
N PRO A 72 -33.26 39.31 -38.07
CA PRO A 72 -32.47 38.46 -37.18
C PRO A 72 -33.29 37.52 -36.28
N HIS A 73 -32.56 36.60 -35.65
CA HIS A 73 -32.92 35.72 -34.54
C HIS A 73 -34.22 36.06 -33.78
N CYS A 74 -35.12 35.07 -33.69
CA CYS A 74 -35.96 34.92 -32.51
C CYS A 74 -36.08 33.44 -32.14
N SER A 75 -35.70 33.19 -30.90
CA SER A 75 -35.80 31.96 -30.12
C SER A 75 -37.25 31.58 -29.81
N THR A 76 -37.43 30.28 -29.53
CA THR A 76 -38.57 29.57 -28.90
C THR A 76 -39.76 29.09 -29.77
N PRO A 77 -40.30 27.89 -29.48
CA PRO A 77 -41.16 27.10 -30.36
C PRO A 77 -42.66 27.29 -30.02
N CYS A 78 -43.53 27.16 -31.02
CA CYS A 78 -44.97 27.00 -30.75
C CYS A 78 -45.58 25.89 -31.60
N ASN A 79 -46.02 24.87 -30.88
CA ASN A 79 -47.17 24.03 -31.17
C ASN A 79 -48.30 24.82 -31.87
N ALA A 80 -48.81 24.28 -32.97
CA ALA A 80 -50.19 24.47 -33.38
C ALA A 80 -50.59 23.40 -34.41
N LEU A 81 -51.07 22.26 -33.89
CA LEU A 81 -52.10 21.50 -34.57
C LEU A 81 -53.32 22.42 -34.73
N GLY A 82 -53.83 22.55 -35.96
CA GLY A 82 -55.14 23.12 -36.22
C GLY A 82 -55.13 24.29 -37.20
N LEU A 83 -55.41 23.98 -38.47
CA LEU A 83 -56.55 24.49 -39.26
C LEU A 83 -56.29 24.17 -40.73
N LEU A 84 -56.99 23.14 -41.22
CA LEU A 84 -57.24 22.93 -42.64
C LEU A 84 -58.06 24.11 -43.16
N ASP A 85 -57.58 24.78 -44.20
CA ASP A 85 -58.39 25.63 -45.07
C ASP A 85 -58.45 24.97 -46.47
N PRO A 86 -59.62 24.56 -46.99
CA PRO A 86 -59.72 23.74 -48.18
C PRO A 86 -59.99 24.59 -49.42
N ALA A 87 -58.95 25.18 -50.02
CA ALA A 87 -59.02 25.67 -51.41
C ALA A 87 -57.64 26.05 -51.97
N LEU A 88 -56.97 25.13 -52.68
CA LEU A 88 -56.09 25.43 -53.82
C LEU A 88 -55.75 24.14 -54.60
N PRO A 89 -55.59 24.17 -55.94
CA PRO A 89 -55.64 22.98 -56.79
C PRO A 89 -54.40 22.08 -56.72
N ALA A 90 -54.64 20.77 -56.88
CA ALA A 90 -53.76 19.63 -56.66
C ALA A 90 -52.56 19.45 -57.63
N HIS A 91 -52.00 20.52 -58.20
CA HIS A 91 -50.90 20.39 -59.19
C HIS A 91 -49.63 21.19 -58.85
N ALA A 92 -49.59 21.88 -57.71
CA ALA A 92 -48.42 22.66 -57.26
C ALA A 92 -47.76 22.16 -55.96
N LEU A 93 -48.14 20.96 -55.47
CA LEU A 93 -47.55 20.33 -54.27
C LEU A 93 -46.59 19.16 -54.57
N SER A 94 -46.31 18.86 -55.84
CA SER A 94 -45.52 17.67 -56.22
C SER A 94 -44.01 17.87 -56.31
N LEU A 95 -43.47 19.07 -56.01
CA LEU A 95 -42.04 19.34 -56.20
C LEU A 95 -41.29 19.93 -54.98
N SER A 96 -41.88 19.95 -53.78
CA SER A 96 -41.12 20.33 -52.55
C SER A 96 -41.42 19.48 -51.30
N LEU A 97 -42.11 18.34 -51.41
CA LEU A 97 -42.55 17.52 -50.27
C LEU A 97 -42.15 16.03 -50.35
N CYS A 98 -41.21 15.67 -51.23
CA CYS A 98 -40.85 14.26 -51.41
C CYS A 98 -40.01 13.70 -50.24
N GLY A 99 -39.25 14.54 -49.52
CA GLY A 99 -38.42 14.08 -48.39
C GLY A 99 -39.20 13.84 -47.09
N GLY A 100 -40.22 14.66 -46.79
CA GLY A 100 -40.95 14.58 -45.51
C GLY A 100 -41.99 13.46 -45.42
N GLN A 101 -42.56 13.02 -46.55
CA GLN A 101 -43.51 11.90 -46.57
C GLN A 101 -42.82 10.55 -46.34
N GLU A 102 -41.60 10.38 -46.86
CA GLU A 102 -40.82 9.16 -46.66
C GLU A 102 -40.37 8.99 -45.21
N GLU A 103 -39.90 10.08 -44.57
CA GLU A 103 -39.50 10.08 -43.16
C GLU A 103 -40.67 9.75 -42.22
N MET A 104 -41.85 10.30 -42.50
CA MET A 104 -43.08 10.01 -41.73
C MET A 104 -43.46 8.53 -41.82
N LEU A 105 -43.30 7.89 -42.98
CA LEU A 105 -43.56 6.45 -43.15
C LEU A 105 -42.56 5.59 -42.36
N LYS A 106 -41.27 5.95 -42.37
CA LYS A 106 -40.23 5.26 -41.57
C LYS A 106 -40.53 5.35 -40.08
N MET A 107 -40.93 6.52 -39.59
CA MET A 107 -41.28 6.74 -38.19
C MET A 107 -42.50 5.94 -37.75
N LEU A 108 -43.58 5.98 -38.55
CA LEU A 108 -44.80 5.21 -38.26
C LEU A 108 -44.55 3.69 -38.24
N PHE A 109 -43.70 3.19 -39.14
CA PHE A 109 -43.29 1.80 -39.14
C PHE A 109 -42.56 1.41 -37.84
N LEU A 110 -41.55 2.18 -37.45
CA LEU A 110 -40.76 1.91 -36.25
C LEU A 110 -41.60 2.02 -34.96
N GLU A 111 -42.48 3.02 -34.88
CA GLU A 111 -43.40 3.20 -33.76
C GLU A 111 -44.41 2.04 -33.67
N SER A 112 -44.88 1.55 -34.81
CA SER A 112 -45.79 0.39 -34.87
C SER A 112 -45.12 -0.88 -34.33
N ILE A 113 -43.83 -1.10 -34.62
CA ILE A 113 -43.04 -2.20 -34.03
C ILE A 113 -42.95 -2.06 -32.50
N CYS A 114 -42.63 -0.87 -32.00
CA CYS A 114 -42.59 -0.64 -30.55
C CYS A 114 -43.96 -0.86 -29.88
N SER A 115 -45.04 -0.38 -30.49
CA SER A 115 -46.40 -0.49 -29.97
C SER A 115 -46.87 -1.93 -29.92
N ILE A 116 -46.69 -2.70 -30.99
CA ILE A 116 -47.11 -4.12 -31.02
C ILE A 116 -46.32 -4.95 -30.01
N CYS A 117 -45.00 -4.74 -29.90
CA CYS A 117 -44.19 -5.42 -28.89
C CYS A 117 -44.62 -5.06 -27.46
N ARG A 118 -44.97 -3.80 -27.20
CA ARG A 118 -45.47 -3.34 -25.89
C ARG A 118 -46.80 -3.98 -25.53
N ILE A 119 -47.76 -4.01 -26.46
CA ILE A 119 -49.09 -4.59 -26.27
C ILE A 119 -48.97 -6.10 -26.02
N SER A 120 -48.25 -6.82 -26.88
CA SER A 120 -48.07 -8.27 -26.70
C SER A 120 -47.32 -8.64 -25.42
N LYS A 121 -46.38 -7.80 -24.96
CA LYS A 121 -45.71 -8.00 -23.65
C LYS A 121 -46.69 -7.84 -22.47
N LYS A 122 -47.60 -6.86 -22.53
CA LYS A 122 -48.68 -6.67 -21.53
C LYS A 122 -49.63 -7.88 -21.51
N ASN A 123 -49.93 -8.41 -22.70
CA ASN A 123 -50.91 -9.48 -22.90
C ASN A 123 -50.32 -10.90 -22.79
N GLY A 124 -49.00 -11.03 -22.55
CA GLY A 124 -48.33 -12.33 -22.42
C GLY A 124 -48.20 -13.13 -23.72
N LEU A 125 -48.41 -12.51 -24.88
CA LEU A 125 -48.40 -13.13 -26.22
C LEU A 125 -47.01 -13.09 -26.88
N CYS A 126 -45.94 -13.25 -26.09
CA CYS A 126 -44.59 -12.97 -26.57
C CYS A 126 -44.10 -13.92 -27.67
N GLU A 127 -44.50 -15.20 -27.60
CA GLU A 127 -44.01 -16.23 -28.52
C GLU A 127 -44.65 -16.13 -29.91
N SER A 128 -45.96 -15.86 -29.99
CA SER A 128 -46.67 -15.67 -31.26
C SER A 128 -46.19 -14.42 -32.00
N LEU A 129 -45.97 -13.32 -31.27
CA LEU A 129 -45.42 -12.11 -31.87
C LEU A 129 -43.97 -12.33 -32.34
N ALA A 130 -43.15 -13.06 -31.56
CA ALA A 130 -41.78 -13.36 -31.98
C ALA A 130 -41.70 -14.14 -33.29
N ILE A 131 -42.66 -15.05 -33.53
CA ILE A 131 -42.77 -15.76 -34.81
C ILE A 131 -43.13 -14.79 -35.93
N PHE A 132 -44.15 -13.95 -35.74
CA PHE A 132 -44.56 -12.94 -36.71
C PHE A 132 -43.39 -12.02 -37.11
N CYS A 133 -42.65 -11.49 -36.13
CA CYS A 133 -41.52 -10.61 -36.37
C CYS A 133 -40.39 -11.30 -37.18
N ARG A 134 -40.16 -12.60 -36.93
CA ARG A 134 -39.17 -13.40 -37.68
C ARG A 134 -39.64 -13.72 -39.09
N GLU A 135 -40.89 -14.12 -39.28
CA GLU A 135 -41.44 -14.41 -40.62
C GLU A 135 -41.45 -13.19 -41.54
N ARG A 136 -41.56 -11.99 -40.95
CA ARG A 136 -41.54 -10.71 -41.67
C ARG A 136 -40.16 -10.06 -41.70
N ASN A 137 -39.11 -10.73 -41.22
CA ASN A 137 -37.73 -10.23 -41.17
C ASN A 137 -37.62 -8.79 -40.62
N LEU A 138 -38.44 -8.44 -39.61
CA LEU A 138 -38.52 -7.05 -39.15
C LEU A 138 -37.18 -6.53 -38.63
N ALA A 139 -36.35 -7.41 -38.07
CA ALA A 139 -34.99 -7.07 -37.65
C ALA A 139 -34.12 -6.59 -38.83
N GLU A 140 -34.14 -7.29 -39.95
CA GLU A 140 -33.35 -6.93 -41.14
C GLU A 140 -33.87 -5.64 -41.78
N GLU A 141 -35.19 -5.41 -41.81
CA GLU A 141 -35.78 -4.17 -42.32
C GLU A 141 -35.37 -2.95 -41.48
N VAL A 142 -35.37 -3.09 -40.14
CA VAL A 142 -34.88 -2.01 -39.25
C VAL A 142 -33.38 -1.78 -39.44
N LYS A 143 -32.61 -2.84 -39.70
CA LYS A 143 -31.18 -2.74 -40.03
C LYS A 143 -30.94 -1.97 -41.33
N GLU A 144 -31.63 -2.34 -42.40
CA GLU A 144 -31.53 -1.67 -43.70
C GLU A 144 -31.92 -0.18 -43.60
N LEU A 145 -32.96 0.14 -42.82
CA LEU A 145 -33.32 1.52 -42.53
C LEU A 145 -32.17 2.30 -41.87
N LEU A 146 -31.49 1.70 -40.90
CA LEU A 146 -30.33 2.32 -40.24
C LEU A 146 -29.14 2.53 -41.20
N GLU A 147 -28.87 1.56 -42.08
CA GLU A 147 -27.76 1.63 -43.04
C GLU A 147 -27.99 2.66 -44.15
N ASN A 148 -29.26 2.94 -44.47
CA ASN A 148 -29.66 3.93 -45.48
C ASN A 148 -29.71 5.38 -44.93
N GLU A 149 -29.61 5.59 -43.62
CA GLU A 149 -29.62 6.94 -43.04
C GLU A 149 -28.28 7.67 -43.26
N PRO A 150 -28.29 8.98 -43.55
CA PRO A 150 -27.09 9.76 -43.92
C PRO A 150 -26.09 9.88 -42.77
N MET A 151 -24.84 9.45 -42.97
CA MET A 151 -23.82 9.34 -41.89
C MET A 151 -23.21 10.68 -41.47
N ASP A 152 -23.38 11.72 -42.28
CA ASP A 152 -22.83 13.07 -42.11
C ASP A 152 -23.74 14.00 -41.30
N GLN A 153 -24.95 13.57 -40.91
CA GLN A 153 -25.90 14.40 -40.18
C GLN A 153 -26.86 13.58 -39.30
N LEU A 154 -27.30 14.16 -38.19
CA LEU A 154 -28.36 13.61 -37.33
C LEU A 154 -29.51 14.62 -37.24
N ARG A 155 -30.43 14.56 -38.20
CA ARG A 155 -31.57 15.50 -38.30
C ARG A 155 -32.92 14.89 -37.90
N THR A 156 -33.05 13.57 -38.02
CA THR A 156 -34.30 12.82 -37.90
C THR A 156 -34.29 11.94 -36.66
N ALA A 157 -35.46 11.59 -36.14
CA ALA A 157 -35.60 10.67 -35.00
C ALA A 157 -35.56 9.18 -35.40
N VAL A 158 -35.28 8.88 -36.68
CA VAL A 158 -35.32 7.52 -37.24
C VAL A 158 -34.33 6.60 -36.53
N ARG A 159 -33.08 7.03 -36.33
CA ARG A 159 -32.06 6.23 -35.61
C ARG A 159 -32.45 5.94 -34.18
N TYR A 160 -32.98 6.94 -33.48
CA TYR A 160 -33.50 6.82 -32.12
C TYR A 160 -34.64 5.79 -32.04
N GLN A 161 -35.65 5.91 -32.91
CA GLN A 161 -36.78 4.98 -32.92
C GLN A 161 -36.37 3.57 -33.38
N ALA A 162 -35.43 3.45 -34.30
CA ALA A 162 -34.92 2.16 -34.74
C ALA A 162 -34.24 1.40 -33.58
N MET A 163 -33.46 2.08 -32.74
CA MET A 163 -32.87 1.47 -31.55
C MET A 163 -33.92 1.04 -30.53
N LEU A 164 -35.00 1.81 -30.36
CA LEU A 164 -36.13 1.40 -29.52
C LEU A 164 -36.90 0.21 -30.11
N ALA A 165 -37.07 0.15 -31.42
CA ALA A 165 -37.69 -0.97 -32.11
C ALA A 165 -36.85 -2.24 -31.95
N ILE A 166 -35.53 -2.17 -32.13
CA ILE A 166 -34.61 -3.30 -31.87
C ILE A 166 -34.66 -3.72 -30.40
N ALA A 167 -34.69 -2.78 -29.46
CA ALA A 167 -34.83 -3.09 -28.03
C ALA A 167 -36.14 -3.87 -27.76
N ALA A 168 -37.25 -3.41 -28.34
CA ALA A 168 -38.55 -4.04 -28.19
C ALA A 168 -38.60 -5.44 -28.83
N LEU A 169 -38.05 -5.61 -30.05
CA LEU A 169 -37.92 -6.91 -30.71
C LEU A 169 -37.05 -7.87 -29.90
N SER A 170 -35.97 -7.36 -29.30
CA SER A 170 -35.10 -8.14 -28.43
C SER A 170 -35.85 -8.65 -27.20
N GLU A 171 -36.58 -7.79 -26.48
CA GLU A 171 -37.36 -8.19 -25.30
C GLU A 171 -38.37 -9.30 -25.59
N MET A 172 -38.86 -9.38 -26.83
CA MET A 172 -39.78 -10.42 -27.31
C MET A 172 -39.07 -11.68 -27.81
N LYS A 173 -37.74 -11.75 -27.76
CA LYS A 173 -36.92 -12.86 -28.29
C LYS A 173 -37.10 -13.09 -29.79
N ALA A 174 -37.42 -12.02 -30.53
CA ALA A 174 -37.62 -12.06 -31.97
C ALA A 174 -36.32 -12.01 -32.78
N ILE A 175 -35.19 -11.72 -32.13
CA ILE A 175 -33.86 -11.57 -32.75
C ILE A 175 -33.05 -12.85 -32.54
N SER A 176 -32.35 -13.34 -33.55
CA SER A 176 -31.41 -14.47 -33.46
C SER A 176 -29.97 -14.01 -33.16
N GLU A 177 -29.10 -14.91 -32.69
CA GLU A 177 -27.71 -14.54 -32.32
C GLU A 177 -26.89 -13.97 -33.49
N GLU A 178 -27.10 -14.48 -34.72
CA GLU A 178 -26.45 -13.91 -35.90
C GLU A 178 -26.94 -12.48 -36.21
N GLU A 179 -28.22 -12.22 -35.98
CA GLU A 179 -28.81 -10.89 -36.16
C GLU A 179 -28.30 -9.92 -35.10
N ILE A 180 -28.01 -10.36 -33.86
CA ILE A 180 -27.41 -9.50 -32.82
C ILE A 180 -26.11 -8.87 -33.31
N ILE A 181 -25.22 -9.64 -33.94
CA ILE A 181 -23.95 -9.15 -34.45
C ILE A 181 -24.17 -8.12 -35.57
N ARG A 182 -25.04 -8.45 -36.54
CA ARG A 182 -25.32 -7.58 -37.70
C ARG A 182 -26.02 -6.28 -37.28
N LEU A 183 -27.00 -6.37 -36.39
CA LEU A 183 -27.72 -5.21 -35.83
C LEU A 183 -26.81 -4.34 -34.98
N SER A 184 -26.00 -4.94 -34.11
CA SER A 184 -25.02 -4.19 -33.30
C SER A 184 -24.06 -3.43 -34.21
N HIS A 185 -23.56 -4.06 -35.27
CA HIS A 185 -22.70 -3.41 -36.25
C HIS A 185 -23.39 -2.23 -36.95
N ALA A 186 -24.63 -2.40 -37.44
CA ALA A 186 -25.39 -1.34 -38.09
C ALA A 186 -25.68 -0.16 -37.14
N CYS A 187 -26.10 -0.44 -35.90
CA CYS A 187 -26.35 0.56 -34.87
C CYS A 187 -25.09 1.34 -34.48
N PHE A 188 -23.97 0.65 -34.24
CA PHE A 188 -22.69 1.29 -33.91
C PHE A 188 -22.19 2.14 -35.05
N LYS A 189 -22.24 1.63 -36.30
CA LYS A 189 -21.87 2.41 -37.47
C LYS A 189 -22.70 3.70 -37.55
N ALA A 190 -24.03 3.58 -37.40
CA ALA A 190 -24.98 4.69 -37.50
C ALA A 190 -24.76 5.79 -36.45
N ILE A 191 -24.14 5.49 -35.31
CA ILE A 191 -23.83 6.50 -34.29
C ILE A 191 -22.36 6.91 -34.35
N PHE A 192 -21.44 5.97 -34.33
CA PHE A 192 -20.02 6.25 -34.10
C PHE A 192 -19.41 7.07 -35.24
N CYS A 193 -19.86 6.84 -36.48
CA CYS A 193 -19.39 7.57 -37.67
C CYS A 193 -20.03 8.96 -37.87
N LEU A 194 -20.87 9.44 -36.95
CA LEU A 194 -21.41 10.80 -37.00
C LEU A 194 -20.31 11.88 -36.83
N PRO A 195 -20.54 13.12 -37.29
CA PRO A 195 -19.68 14.27 -36.96
C PRO A 195 -19.49 14.50 -35.44
N PRO A 196 -18.51 15.31 -35.03
CA PRO A 196 -18.32 15.74 -33.64
C PRO A 196 -19.60 16.30 -32.99
N LYS A 197 -19.73 16.20 -31.66
CA LYS A 197 -20.97 16.57 -30.92
C LYS A 197 -21.36 18.04 -31.17
N GLU A 198 -20.38 18.90 -31.41
CA GLU A 198 -20.53 20.33 -31.66
C GLU A 198 -21.33 20.64 -32.93
N ASP A 199 -21.27 19.75 -33.92
CA ASP A 199 -21.94 19.88 -35.21
C ASP A 199 -23.34 19.23 -35.23
N LEU A 200 -23.77 18.65 -34.10
CA LEU A 200 -24.99 17.86 -33.99
C LEU A 200 -26.06 18.52 -33.12
N ASN A 201 -27.31 18.09 -33.30
CA ASN A 201 -28.36 18.37 -32.34
C ASN A 201 -28.13 17.53 -31.07
N ILE A 202 -27.57 18.17 -30.03
CA ILE A 202 -27.18 17.53 -28.76
C ILE A 202 -28.35 16.78 -28.10
N CYS A 203 -29.57 17.35 -28.14
CA CYS A 203 -30.74 16.72 -27.52
C CYS A 203 -31.10 15.40 -28.22
N LEU A 204 -31.17 15.43 -29.55
CA LEU A 204 -31.46 14.26 -30.37
C LEU A 204 -30.35 13.21 -30.30
N TYR A 205 -29.08 13.64 -30.28
CA TYR A 205 -27.93 12.76 -30.08
C TYR A 205 -28.00 12.04 -28.72
N ASN A 206 -28.21 12.77 -27.63
CA ASN A 206 -28.33 12.19 -26.29
C ASN A 206 -29.51 11.21 -26.17
N GLN A 207 -30.65 11.52 -26.79
CA GLN A 207 -31.78 10.60 -26.87
C GLN A 207 -31.44 9.33 -27.64
N THR A 208 -30.76 9.47 -28.78
CA THR A 208 -30.31 8.33 -29.61
C THR A 208 -29.32 7.45 -28.86
N MET A 209 -28.34 8.04 -28.15
CA MET A 209 -27.40 7.31 -27.30
C MET A 209 -28.10 6.52 -26.19
N ARG A 210 -29.05 7.13 -25.48
CA ARG A 210 -29.85 6.44 -24.46
C ARG A 210 -30.69 5.30 -25.04
N ALA A 211 -31.21 5.46 -26.25
CA ALA A 211 -31.92 4.39 -26.94
C ALA A 211 -30.97 3.24 -27.33
N MET A 212 -29.75 3.53 -27.79
CA MET A 212 -28.72 2.52 -28.01
C MET A 212 -28.35 1.78 -26.73
N GLU A 213 -28.18 2.47 -25.61
CA GLU A 213 -27.91 1.85 -24.30
C GLU A 213 -29.04 0.89 -23.91
N LYS A 214 -30.30 1.34 -24.00
CA LYS A 214 -31.48 0.50 -23.75
C LYS A 214 -31.51 -0.72 -24.67
N MET A 215 -31.21 -0.52 -25.96
CA MET A 215 -31.14 -1.60 -26.95
C MET A 215 -30.12 -2.66 -26.55
N LEU A 216 -28.89 -2.27 -26.19
CA LEU A 216 -27.85 -3.22 -25.79
C LEU A 216 -28.21 -3.95 -24.50
N GLN A 217 -28.79 -3.26 -23.52
CA GLN A 217 -29.29 -3.90 -22.30
C GLN A 217 -30.35 -4.96 -22.62
N SER A 218 -31.32 -4.62 -23.48
CA SER A 218 -32.36 -5.55 -23.91
C SER A 218 -31.81 -6.72 -24.74
N LEU A 219 -30.74 -6.54 -25.53
CA LEU A 219 -30.05 -7.61 -26.27
C LEU A 219 -29.32 -8.59 -25.35
N LEU A 220 -28.74 -8.09 -24.26
CA LEU A 220 -28.06 -8.94 -23.28
C LEU A 220 -29.06 -9.81 -22.49
N VAL A 221 -30.21 -9.25 -22.09
CA VAL A 221 -31.20 -9.89 -21.20
C VAL A 221 -32.12 -10.91 -21.91
N SER A 222 -32.34 -10.81 -23.21
CA SER A 222 -33.48 -11.45 -23.89
C SER A 222 -33.41 -12.96 -24.18
N HIS A 223 -32.24 -13.61 -24.19
CA HIS A 223 -32.10 -15.02 -24.64
C HIS A 223 -31.55 -15.98 -23.57
N HIS A 224 -31.83 -17.29 -23.73
CA HIS A 224 -31.45 -18.39 -22.81
C HIS A 224 -29.97 -18.83 -22.87
N THR A 225 -29.17 -18.26 -23.78
CA THR A 225 -27.72 -18.51 -23.84
C THR A 225 -26.96 -17.72 -22.77
N SER A 226 -25.76 -18.17 -22.42
CA SER A 226 -24.92 -17.53 -21.41
C SER A 226 -24.73 -16.05 -21.75
N ASN A 227 -25.02 -15.15 -20.81
CA ASN A 227 -24.82 -13.70 -20.98
C ASN A 227 -23.38 -13.36 -21.44
N ARG A 228 -22.41 -14.23 -21.14
CA ARG A 228 -21.02 -14.11 -21.53
C ARG A 228 -20.79 -14.14 -23.05
N ASP A 229 -21.46 -15.04 -23.77
CA ASP A 229 -21.22 -15.24 -25.21
C ASP A 229 -21.80 -14.08 -26.03
N LYS A 230 -22.96 -13.56 -25.62
CA LYS A 230 -23.56 -12.35 -26.23
C LYS A 230 -22.73 -11.11 -25.96
N LEU A 231 -22.24 -10.97 -24.73
CA LEU A 231 -21.36 -9.87 -24.36
C LEU A 231 -20.08 -9.91 -25.20
N GLN A 232 -19.49 -11.10 -25.39
CA GLN A 232 -18.33 -11.28 -26.25
C GLN A 232 -18.64 -10.87 -27.71
N ASN A 233 -19.76 -11.32 -28.28
CA ASN A 233 -20.16 -10.96 -29.64
C ASN A 233 -20.33 -9.44 -29.82
N ILE A 234 -21.00 -8.77 -28.88
CA ILE A 234 -21.18 -7.30 -28.93
C ILE A 234 -19.83 -6.58 -28.78
N LEU A 235 -18.98 -7.07 -27.87
CA LEU A 235 -17.67 -6.49 -27.60
C LEU A 235 -16.74 -6.63 -28.82
N GLU A 236 -16.74 -7.77 -29.51
CA GLU A 236 -15.98 -7.99 -30.75
C GLU A 236 -16.33 -6.95 -31.82
N VAL A 237 -17.61 -6.60 -31.96
CA VAL A 237 -18.04 -5.55 -32.90
C VAL A 237 -17.57 -4.16 -32.43
N LEU A 238 -17.66 -3.85 -31.14
CA LEU A 238 -17.18 -2.57 -30.58
C LEU A 238 -15.67 -2.36 -30.79
N LEU A 239 -14.87 -3.42 -30.63
CA LEU A 239 -13.42 -3.39 -30.79
C LEU A 239 -12.95 -3.04 -32.21
N LEU A 240 -13.81 -3.22 -33.23
CA LEU A 240 -13.51 -2.75 -34.58
C LEU A 240 -13.40 -1.22 -34.64
N TYR A 241 -14.16 -0.52 -33.79
CA TYR A 241 -14.22 0.93 -33.76
C TYR A 241 -13.17 1.56 -32.84
N THR A 242 -12.66 0.81 -31.85
CA THR A 242 -11.55 1.28 -30.99
C THR A 242 -10.24 1.44 -31.76
N SER A 243 -10.09 0.76 -32.89
CA SER A 243 -8.93 0.84 -33.79
C SER A 243 -9.10 1.82 -34.96
N SER A 244 -10.17 2.63 -34.95
CA SER A 244 -10.47 3.58 -36.03
C SER A 244 -9.42 4.70 -36.13
N GLN A 245 -9.15 5.16 -37.36
CA GLN A 245 -8.29 6.33 -37.61
C GLN A 245 -8.91 7.63 -37.10
N THR A 246 -10.24 7.67 -36.93
CA THR A 246 -10.96 8.85 -36.46
C THR A 246 -11.05 8.86 -34.94
N LYS A 247 -10.47 9.88 -34.30
CA LYS A 247 -10.47 10.02 -32.83
C LYS A 247 -11.88 9.99 -32.21
N THR A 248 -12.84 10.73 -32.77
CA THR A 248 -14.22 10.78 -32.26
C THR A 248 -14.94 9.42 -32.31
N VAL A 249 -14.62 8.60 -33.33
CA VAL A 249 -15.14 7.22 -33.44
C VAL A 249 -14.57 6.35 -32.32
N ARG A 250 -13.26 6.45 -32.05
CA ARG A 250 -12.61 5.71 -30.96
C ARG A 250 -13.20 6.10 -29.61
N GLU A 251 -13.35 7.39 -29.34
CA GLU A 251 -13.88 7.90 -28.07
C GLU A 251 -15.31 7.41 -27.80
N ARG A 252 -16.20 7.45 -28.82
CA ARG A 252 -17.57 6.93 -28.68
C ARG A 252 -17.61 5.42 -28.42
N ALA A 253 -16.74 4.67 -29.08
CA ALA A 253 -16.64 3.22 -28.85
C ALA A 253 -16.18 2.94 -27.41
N MET A 254 -15.20 3.70 -26.90
CA MET A 254 -14.68 3.57 -25.54
C MET A 254 -15.71 3.98 -24.48
N GLU A 255 -16.45 5.06 -24.72
CA GLU A 255 -17.58 5.48 -23.87
C GLU A 255 -18.62 4.35 -23.78
N GLN A 256 -18.91 3.68 -24.91
CA GLN A 256 -19.86 2.58 -24.93
C GLN A 256 -19.35 1.33 -24.20
N ILE A 257 -18.06 1.01 -24.32
CA ILE A 257 -17.42 -0.09 -23.56
C ILE A 257 -17.52 0.19 -22.05
N SER A 258 -17.23 1.43 -21.62
CA SER A 258 -17.34 1.85 -20.23
C SER A 258 -18.76 1.66 -19.68
N LYS A 259 -19.78 2.07 -20.44
CA LYS A 259 -21.18 1.92 -20.05
C LYS A 259 -21.64 0.47 -19.96
N LEU A 260 -21.17 -0.37 -20.89
CA LEU A 260 -21.44 -1.82 -20.85
C LEU A 260 -20.82 -2.46 -19.60
N TYR A 261 -19.62 -2.06 -19.22
CA TYR A 261 -19.01 -2.51 -17.97
C TYR A 261 -19.85 -2.14 -16.75
N CYS A 262 -20.27 -0.87 -16.63
CA CYS A 262 -21.12 -0.43 -15.52
C CYS A 262 -22.42 -1.23 -15.39
N PHE A 263 -22.97 -1.69 -16.50
CA PHE A 263 -24.19 -2.50 -16.53
C PHE A 263 -23.95 -3.97 -16.14
N CYS A 264 -22.91 -4.60 -16.68
CA CYS A 264 -22.70 -6.05 -16.53
C CYS A 264 -21.90 -6.43 -15.28
N GLN A 265 -20.97 -5.60 -14.81
CA GLN A 265 -20.01 -5.91 -13.71
C GLN A 265 -19.26 -7.26 -13.86
N GLU A 266 -19.21 -7.81 -15.07
CA GLU A 266 -18.46 -9.03 -15.41
C GLU A 266 -16.95 -8.73 -15.55
N PRO A 267 -16.04 -9.72 -15.48
CA PRO A 267 -14.62 -9.51 -15.67
C PRO A 267 -14.28 -9.32 -17.16
N PHE A 268 -14.58 -8.12 -17.69
CA PHE A 268 -14.39 -7.74 -19.11
C PHE A 268 -12.98 -8.05 -19.61
N GLY A 269 -11.96 -7.80 -18.77
CA GLY A 269 -10.57 -8.06 -19.11
C GLY A 269 -10.40 -9.47 -19.69
N LYS A 270 -10.96 -10.50 -19.03
CA LYS A 270 -10.80 -11.90 -19.44
C LYS A 270 -11.42 -12.25 -20.81
N LEU A 271 -12.35 -11.44 -21.31
CA LEU A 271 -12.98 -11.63 -22.62
C LEU A 271 -12.14 -11.07 -23.78
N LEU A 272 -11.12 -10.27 -23.48
CA LEU A 272 -10.31 -9.55 -24.46
C LEU A 272 -8.95 -10.22 -24.68
N GLN A 273 -8.40 -10.07 -25.88
CA GLN A 273 -7.01 -10.44 -26.16
C GLN A 273 -6.03 -9.49 -25.46
N PRO A 274 -4.83 -9.94 -25.05
CA PRO A 274 -3.86 -9.10 -24.34
C PRO A 274 -3.56 -7.76 -25.03
N SER A 275 -3.40 -7.76 -26.36
CA SER A 275 -3.16 -6.52 -27.13
C SER A 275 -4.32 -5.53 -27.03
N GLN A 276 -5.56 -6.02 -27.09
CA GLN A 276 -6.76 -5.19 -27.01
C GLN A 276 -6.90 -4.55 -25.63
N ARG A 277 -6.52 -5.26 -24.56
CA ARG A 277 -6.51 -4.71 -23.20
C ARG A 277 -5.51 -3.57 -23.08
N THR A 278 -4.29 -3.77 -23.60
CA THR A 278 -3.27 -2.72 -23.64
C THR A 278 -3.75 -1.50 -24.43
N ASP A 279 -4.36 -1.68 -25.60
CA ASP A 279 -4.87 -0.57 -26.41
C ASP A 279 -5.98 0.21 -25.68
N ILE A 280 -6.88 -0.47 -24.97
CA ILE A 280 -7.92 0.16 -24.16
C ILE A 280 -7.31 0.98 -23.01
N VAL A 281 -6.33 0.41 -22.29
CA VAL A 281 -5.62 1.10 -21.20
C VAL A 281 -4.92 2.35 -21.73
N LEU A 282 -4.20 2.24 -22.85
CA LEU A 282 -3.49 3.36 -23.46
C LEU A 282 -4.45 4.45 -23.92
N MET A 283 -5.61 4.10 -24.49
CA MET A 283 -6.61 5.10 -24.89
C MET A 283 -7.27 5.80 -23.70
N ALA A 284 -7.55 5.07 -22.61
CA ALA A 284 -8.06 5.69 -21.39
C ALA A 284 -7.05 6.67 -20.80
N LEU A 285 -5.76 6.28 -20.75
CA LEU A 285 -4.66 7.15 -20.33
C LEU A 285 -4.44 8.34 -21.27
N GLU A 286 -4.52 8.12 -22.59
CA GLU A 286 -4.44 9.19 -23.59
C GLU A 286 -5.52 10.24 -23.30
N LYS A 287 -6.77 9.79 -23.12
CA LYS A 287 -7.90 10.69 -22.84
C LYS A 287 -7.73 11.47 -21.54
N THR A 288 -7.28 10.85 -20.44
CA THR A 288 -7.06 11.57 -19.17
C THR A 288 -5.89 12.56 -19.23
N THR A 289 -4.94 12.36 -20.16
CA THR A 289 -3.82 13.29 -20.35
C THR A 289 -4.16 14.48 -21.25
N GLU A 290 -5.36 14.53 -21.85
CA GLU A 290 -5.81 15.65 -22.67
C GLU A 290 -6.42 16.76 -21.82
N ASP A 291 -6.09 18.03 -22.11
CA ASP A 291 -6.72 19.21 -21.51
C ASP A 291 -8.16 19.41 -22.07
N CYS A 292 -9.07 18.49 -21.73
CA CYS A 292 -10.47 18.50 -22.15
C CYS A 292 -11.41 18.92 -21.00
N ALA A 293 -12.62 19.41 -21.35
CA ALA A 293 -13.65 19.73 -20.37
C ALA A 293 -14.10 18.48 -19.58
N VAL A 294 -14.40 18.64 -18.30
CA VAL A 294 -14.73 17.54 -17.34
C VAL A 294 -15.86 16.62 -17.85
N GLU A 295 -16.82 17.17 -18.58
CA GLU A 295 -17.97 16.42 -19.13
C GLU A 295 -17.60 15.45 -20.28
N ASP A 296 -16.44 15.62 -20.93
CA ASP A 296 -15.99 14.76 -22.04
C ASP A 296 -14.96 13.68 -21.59
N SER A 297 -14.68 13.57 -20.28
CA SER A 297 -13.63 12.68 -19.72
C SER A 297 -14.14 11.62 -18.73
N GLU A 298 -15.45 11.51 -18.50
CA GLU A 298 -16.00 10.61 -17.45
C GLU A 298 -15.73 9.13 -17.72
N TRP A 299 -15.78 8.69 -18.99
CA TRP A 299 -15.55 7.28 -19.34
C TRP A 299 -14.11 6.84 -19.10
N SER A 300 -13.12 7.72 -19.27
CA SER A 300 -11.71 7.33 -19.08
C SER A 300 -11.38 7.11 -17.61
N GLU A 301 -11.99 7.86 -16.70
CA GLU A 301 -11.86 7.63 -15.25
C GLU A 301 -12.48 6.30 -14.85
N ILE A 302 -13.67 5.98 -15.34
CA ILE A 302 -14.34 4.69 -15.08
C ILE A 302 -13.50 3.52 -15.61
N LEU A 303 -12.94 3.62 -16.82
CA LEU A 303 -12.08 2.59 -17.37
C LEU A 303 -10.78 2.44 -16.58
N LEU A 304 -10.17 3.52 -16.11
CA LEU A 304 -8.97 3.44 -15.26
C LEU A 304 -9.29 2.84 -13.89
N ASP A 305 -10.42 3.20 -13.26
CA ASP A 305 -10.86 2.58 -12.01
C ASP A 305 -11.09 1.06 -12.16
N MET A 306 -11.65 0.64 -13.30
CA MET A 306 -11.76 -0.77 -13.66
C MET A 306 -10.40 -1.47 -13.78
N VAL A 307 -9.43 -0.81 -14.46
CA VAL A 307 -8.07 -1.34 -14.62
C VAL A 307 -7.37 -1.48 -13.26
N LEU A 308 -7.46 -0.46 -12.41
CA LEU A 308 -6.85 -0.46 -11.08
C LEU A 308 -7.52 -1.46 -10.12
N SER A 309 -8.81 -1.77 -10.33
CA SER A 309 -9.53 -2.78 -9.55
C SER A 309 -9.13 -4.22 -9.90
N GLN A 310 -8.66 -4.50 -11.11
CA GLN A 310 -8.27 -5.84 -11.59
C GLN A 310 -6.99 -5.79 -12.45
N PRO A 311 -5.86 -5.34 -11.89
CA PRO A 311 -4.67 -4.99 -12.69
C PRO A 311 -4.06 -6.18 -13.43
N SER A 312 -4.07 -7.36 -12.84
CA SER A 312 -3.55 -8.59 -13.45
C SER A 312 -4.32 -9.04 -14.70
N ASP A 313 -5.60 -8.65 -14.81
CA ASP A 313 -6.40 -8.93 -16.00
C ASP A 313 -6.18 -7.88 -17.10
N TRP A 314 -5.77 -6.64 -16.79
CA TRP A 314 -5.71 -5.55 -17.76
C TRP A 314 -4.29 -5.17 -18.22
N LEU A 315 -3.31 -5.21 -17.32
CA LEU A 315 -1.97 -4.66 -17.52
C LEU A 315 -1.01 -5.70 -18.15
N MET A 316 -1.39 -6.24 -19.31
CA MET A 316 -0.68 -7.37 -19.94
C MET A 316 0.70 -7.02 -20.53
N ASP A 317 0.94 -5.76 -20.89
CA ASP A 317 2.19 -5.26 -21.47
C ASP A 317 2.70 -4.05 -20.68
N ALA A 318 3.22 -4.33 -19.48
CA ALA A 318 3.76 -3.32 -18.58
C ALA A 318 4.83 -2.43 -19.27
N PRO A 319 5.79 -2.95 -20.07
CA PRO A 319 6.79 -2.11 -20.73
C PRO A 319 6.21 -1.09 -21.72
N VAL A 320 5.15 -1.43 -22.45
CA VAL A 320 4.46 -0.46 -23.33
C VAL A 320 3.79 0.65 -22.52
N ILE A 321 3.10 0.29 -21.43
CA ILE A 321 2.39 1.26 -20.58
C ILE A 321 3.37 2.17 -19.84
N VAL A 322 4.47 1.64 -19.33
CA VAL A 322 5.55 2.41 -18.69
C VAL A 322 6.15 3.43 -19.67
N ARG A 323 6.38 3.04 -20.93
CA ARG A 323 6.85 3.97 -21.98
C ARG A 323 5.82 5.05 -22.30
N PHE A 324 4.53 4.73 -22.26
CA PHE A 324 3.48 5.72 -22.42
C PHE A 324 3.53 6.74 -21.27
N ILE A 325 3.52 6.26 -20.02
CA ILE A 325 3.59 7.12 -18.82
C ILE A 325 4.80 8.06 -18.91
N HIS A 326 5.98 7.52 -19.20
CA HIS A 326 7.21 8.32 -19.34
C HIS A 326 7.07 9.49 -20.33
N ARG A 327 6.46 9.27 -21.49
CA ARG A 327 6.28 10.30 -22.52
C ARG A 327 5.35 11.44 -22.08
N HIS A 328 4.36 11.12 -21.23
CA HIS A 328 3.31 12.06 -20.81
C HIS A 328 3.58 12.74 -19.45
N LEU A 329 4.63 12.31 -18.72
CA LEU A 329 5.02 12.93 -17.44
C LEU A 329 5.61 14.33 -17.56
N LYS A 330 6.04 14.75 -18.76
CA LYS A 330 6.50 16.13 -19.01
C LYS A 330 5.35 17.16 -18.99
N SER A 331 4.09 16.73 -18.83
CA SER A 331 2.95 17.63 -18.70
C SER A 331 3.07 18.48 -17.42
N ASN A 332 2.57 19.71 -17.46
CA ASN A 332 2.60 20.64 -16.31
C ASN A 332 1.44 20.41 -15.32
N SER A 333 0.52 19.49 -15.60
CA SER A 333 -0.68 19.27 -14.79
C SER A 333 -0.39 18.27 -13.67
N THR A 334 -0.55 18.71 -12.42
CA THR A 334 -0.35 17.86 -11.24
C THR A 334 -1.36 16.72 -11.17
N SER A 335 -2.63 16.98 -11.55
CA SER A 335 -3.68 15.95 -11.56
C SER A 335 -3.37 14.82 -12.54
N ILE A 336 -2.85 15.15 -13.72
CA ILE A 336 -2.46 14.16 -14.73
C ILE A 336 -1.28 13.31 -14.21
N GLN A 337 -0.29 13.96 -13.60
CA GLN A 337 0.86 13.25 -13.01
C GLN A 337 0.42 12.30 -11.89
N GLU A 338 -0.52 12.69 -11.02
CA GLU A 338 -1.07 11.83 -9.96
C GLU A 338 -1.75 10.58 -10.53
N THR A 339 -2.57 10.72 -11.58
CA THR A 339 -3.19 9.57 -12.25
C THR A 339 -2.14 8.64 -12.89
N LEU A 340 -1.15 9.22 -13.58
CA LEU A 340 -0.07 8.44 -14.20
C LEU A 340 0.77 7.69 -13.16
N PHE A 341 1.09 8.33 -12.03
CA PHE A 341 1.81 7.68 -10.93
C PHE A 341 0.98 6.60 -10.26
N SER A 342 -0.33 6.77 -10.11
CA SER A 342 -1.22 5.74 -9.54
C SER A 342 -1.19 4.45 -10.36
N VAL A 343 -1.21 4.56 -11.69
CA VAL A 343 -1.09 3.40 -12.58
C VAL A 343 0.32 2.81 -12.53
N LEU A 344 1.36 3.65 -12.48
CA LEU A 344 2.75 3.20 -12.35
C LEU A 344 3.00 2.42 -11.05
N GLU A 345 2.41 2.86 -9.94
CA GLU A 345 2.52 2.20 -8.63
C GLU A 345 1.92 0.80 -8.66
N VAL A 346 0.74 0.64 -9.29
CA VAL A 346 0.10 -0.67 -9.46
C VAL A 346 0.91 -1.58 -10.40
N LEU A 347 1.43 -1.03 -11.51
CA LEU A 347 2.34 -1.77 -12.39
C LEU A 347 3.59 -2.25 -11.65
N ALA A 348 4.17 -1.39 -10.81
CA ALA A 348 5.38 -1.70 -10.05
C ALA A 348 5.13 -2.76 -8.96
N TYR A 349 3.91 -2.84 -8.43
CA TYR A 349 3.53 -3.86 -7.46
C TYR A 349 3.27 -5.23 -8.12
N GLU A 350 2.50 -5.26 -9.22
CA GLU A 350 2.08 -6.49 -9.89
C GLU A 350 3.17 -7.08 -10.81
N PHE A 351 3.93 -6.21 -11.50
CA PHE A 351 4.93 -6.57 -12.51
C PHE A 351 6.28 -5.90 -12.22
N PRO A 352 6.88 -6.12 -11.03
CA PRO A 352 8.07 -5.39 -10.60
C PRO A 352 9.25 -5.55 -11.56
N ARG A 353 9.47 -6.74 -12.13
CA ARG A 353 10.56 -6.99 -13.08
C ARG A 353 10.41 -6.16 -14.35
N ASP A 354 9.23 -6.17 -14.96
CA ASP A 354 9.02 -5.47 -16.23
C ASP A 354 9.13 -3.95 -16.07
N VAL A 355 8.61 -3.41 -14.97
CA VAL A 355 8.77 -1.99 -14.63
C VAL A 355 10.23 -1.65 -14.35
N LEU A 356 10.92 -2.48 -13.57
CA LEU A 356 12.33 -2.26 -13.23
C LEU A 356 13.22 -2.28 -14.47
N MET A 357 13.08 -3.28 -15.33
CA MET A 357 13.83 -3.39 -16.59
C MET A 357 13.52 -2.23 -17.53
N SER A 358 12.27 -1.80 -17.59
CA SER A 358 11.87 -0.63 -18.39
C SER A 358 12.55 0.65 -17.92
N VAL A 359 12.51 0.93 -16.61
CA VAL A 359 13.08 2.16 -16.02
C VAL A 359 14.60 2.16 -16.03
N LEU A 360 15.25 1.04 -15.72
CA LEU A 360 16.72 0.96 -15.66
C LEU A 360 17.38 0.94 -17.04
N ILE A 361 16.76 0.27 -18.04
CA ILE A 361 17.44 -0.06 -19.31
C ILE A 361 16.76 0.62 -20.51
N HIS A 362 15.44 0.55 -20.61
CA HIS A 362 14.74 0.88 -21.84
C HIS A 362 14.34 2.36 -21.96
N LEU A 363 14.24 3.06 -20.82
CA LEU A 363 13.91 4.48 -20.78
C LEU A 363 15.16 5.37 -20.82
N PRO A 364 15.08 6.57 -21.44
CA PRO A 364 16.19 7.51 -21.44
C PRO A 364 16.41 8.06 -20.02
N GLN A 365 17.67 8.21 -19.61
CA GLN A 365 18.02 8.71 -18.28
C GLN A 365 17.87 10.23 -18.20
N ASN A 366 16.65 10.69 -17.90
CA ASN A 366 16.25 12.10 -17.79
C ASN A 366 15.41 12.35 -16.53
N ASP A 367 15.03 13.61 -16.29
CA ASP A 367 14.26 14.00 -15.11
C ASP A 367 12.94 13.22 -14.96
N SER A 368 12.25 12.92 -16.07
CA SER A 368 11.00 12.14 -16.03
C SER A 368 11.22 10.70 -15.54
N THR A 369 12.29 10.03 -15.99
CA THR A 369 12.66 8.69 -15.49
C THR A 369 13.03 8.73 -14.02
N MET A 370 13.73 9.78 -13.61
CA MET A 370 14.10 10.02 -12.22
C MET A 370 12.84 10.23 -11.34
N ASP A 371 11.85 10.99 -11.81
CA ASP A 371 10.60 11.21 -11.08
C ASP A 371 9.76 9.92 -10.98
N MET A 372 9.68 9.12 -12.05
CA MET A 372 9.08 7.78 -12.01
C MET A 372 9.74 6.90 -10.96
N TRP A 373 11.07 6.82 -10.98
CA TRP A 373 11.83 6.00 -10.03
C TRP A 373 11.61 6.44 -8.58
N LYS A 374 11.65 7.76 -8.32
CA LYS A 374 11.36 8.32 -6.99
C LYS A 374 9.95 7.96 -6.53
N ASN A 375 8.94 8.08 -7.39
CA ASN A 375 7.57 7.72 -7.06
C ASN A 375 7.47 6.23 -6.67
N ILE A 376 8.03 5.33 -7.49
CA ILE A 376 8.00 3.88 -7.26
C ILE A 376 8.66 3.50 -5.92
N ILE A 377 9.82 4.10 -5.60
CA ILE A 377 10.58 3.81 -4.37
C ILE A 377 9.97 4.46 -3.12
N TYR A 378 9.28 5.59 -3.29
CA TYR A 378 8.63 6.29 -2.19
C TYR A 378 7.30 5.61 -1.80
N CYS A 379 6.53 5.14 -2.77
CA CYS A 379 5.29 4.42 -2.51
C CYS A 379 5.56 3.09 -1.80
N THR A 380 4.82 2.86 -0.72
CA THR A 380 5.19 1.84 0.26
C THR A 380 4.87 0.43 -0.19
N GLN A 381 3.80 0.23 -0.96
CA GLN A 381 3.38 -1.08 -1.46
C GLN A 381 4.25 -1.53 -2.64
N SER A 382 4.50 -0.65 -3.61
CA SER A 382 5.37 -0.92 -4.77
C SER A 382 6.84 -1.09 -4.36
N SER A 383 7.34 -0.31 -3.40
CA SER A 383 8.75 -0.36 -3.02
C SER A 383 9.19 -1.71 -2.46
N GLU A 384 8.32 -2.46 -1.81
CA GLU A 384 8.66 -3.78 -1.26
C GLU A 384 8.94 -4.78 -2.40
N SER A 385 8.02 -4.89 -3.37
CA SER A 385 8.18 -5.74 -4.56
C SER A 385 9.36 -5.32 -5.43
N ILE A 386 9.54 -4.01 -5.63
CA ILE A 386 10.62 -3.47 -6.48
C ILE A 386 11.99 -3.64 -5.85
N LEU A 387 12.15 -3.46 -4.54
CA LEU A 387 13.44 -3.69 -3.87
C LEU A 387 13.81 -5.18 -3.83
N GLU A 388 12.82 -6.05 -3.67
CA GLU A 388 13.03 -7.51 -3.77
C GLU A 388 13.49 -7.90 -5.17
N GLU A 389 12.80 -7.42 -6.22
CA GLU A 389 13.19 -7.71 -7.60
C GLU A 389 14.50 -6.99 -8.01
N LEU A 390 14.80 -5.82 -7.45
CA LEU A 390 16.10 -5.17 -7.64
C LEU A 390 17.21 -6.05 -7.05
N CYS A 391 16.97 -6.71 -5.92
CA CYS A 391 17.92 -7.66 -5.35
C CYS A 391 18.14 -8.87 -6.28
N THR A 392 17.11 -9.39 -6.94
CA THR A 392 17.26 -10.51 -7.88
C THR A 392 18.00 -10.09 -9.15
N VAL A 393 17.64 -8.94 -9.72
CA VAL A 393 18.25 -8.40 -10.94
C VAL A 393 19.72 -8.02 -10.73
N LEU A 394 20.12 -7.51 -9.55
CA LEU A 394 21.53 -7.20 -9.26
C LEU A 394 22.41 -8.44 -9.05
N VAL A 395 21.82 -9.59 -8.74
CA VAL A 395 22.55 -10.88 -8.69
C VAL A 395 22.78 -11.44 -10.09
N GLU A 396 21.97 -11.05 -11.07
CA GLU A 396 22.17 -11.37 -12.48
C GLU A 396 23.33 -10.48 -13.02
N GLU A 397 24.55 -11.03 -13.08
CA GLU A 397 25.79 -10.26 -13.39
C GLU A 397 25.76 -9.47 -14.72
N GLU A 398 24.92 -9.86 -15.68
CA GLU A 398 24.77 -9.18 -16.97
C GLU A 398 23.30 -8.84 -17.24
N ILE A 399 22.92 -7.59 -16.98
CA ILE A 399 21.61 -7.07 -17.37
C ILE A 399 21.70 -6.62 -18.84
N CYS A 400 21.22 -7.45 -19.77
CA CYS A 400 21.24 -7.16 -21.22
C CYS A 400 22.64 -6.80 -21.78
N GLY A 401 23.72 -7.28 -21.17
CA GLY A 401 25.11 -6.99 -21.57
C GLY A 401 25.67 -5.64 -21.10
N ILE A 402 24.98 -4.93 -20.20
CA ILE A 402 25.45 -3.67 -19.59
C ILE A 402 26.01 -3.99 -18.19
N PRO A 403 27.26 -3.62 -17.87
CA PRO A 403 27.77 -3.71 -16.51
C PRO A 403 26.93 -2.86 -15.55
N ILE A 404 26.51 -3.43 -14.42
CA ILE A 404 25.68 -2.74 -13.41
C ILE A 404 26.31 -1.43 -12.93
N GLU A 405 27.64 -1.34 -12.90
CA GLU A 405 28.39 -0.14 -12.51
C GLU A 405 28.18 1.05 -13.45
N GLU A 406 27.74 0.81 -14.70
CA GLU A 406 27.45 1.84 -15.71
C GLU A 406 26.00 2.38 -15.62
N LEU A 407 25.16 1.81 -14.76
CA LEU A 407 23.80 2.29 -14.54
C LEU A 407 23.80 3.54 -13.65
N ASP A 408 23.99 4.71 -14.28
CA ASP A 408 24.00 6.02 -13.61
C ASP A 408 22.76 6.26 -12.74
N LEU A 409 21.58 5.78 -13.16
CA LEU A 409 20.35 5.89 -12.37
C LEU A 409 20.48 5.21 -11.01
N LEU A 410 21.06 4.01 -10.93
CA LEU A 410 21.25 3.33 -9.65
C LEU A 410 22.23 4.09 -8.76
N ARG A 411 23.35 4.56 -9.32
CA ARG A 411 24.38 5.31 -8.58
C ARG A 411 23.83 6.65 -8.05
N LEU A 412 23.14 7.41 -8.89
CA LEU A 412 22.58 8.72 -8.53
C LEU A 412 21.43 8.62 -7.52
N THR A 413 20.83 7.43 -7.38
CA THR A 413 19.64 7.22 -6.54
C THR A 413 19.88 6.36 -5.32
N VAL A 414 21.13 6.04 -5.03
CA VAL A 414 21.56 5.39 -3.78
C VAL A 414 20.90 6.03 -2.54
N PRO A 415 20.81 7.37 -2.38
CA PRO A 415 20.11 7.97 -1.26
C PRO A 415 18.65 7.51 -1.12
N GLN A 416 17.88 7.56 -2.22
CA GLN A 416 16.45 7.21 -2.20
C GLN A 416 16.25 5.70 -1.98
N ILE A 417 17.09 4.86 -2.58
CA ILE A 417 17.06 3.41 -2.36
C ILE A 417 17.33 3.11 -0.88
N LEU A 418 18.35 3.74 -0.26
CA LEU A 418 18.68 3.54 1.15
C LEU A 418 17.60 4.05 2.09
N GLU A 419 16.96 5.18 1.79
CA GLU A 419 15.81 5.68 2.56
C GLU A 419 14.64 4.68 2.52
N SER A 420 14.41 4.04 1.37
CA SER A 420 13.38 3.01 1.22
C SER A 420 13.73 1.71 1.95
N ILE A 421 14.99 1.24 1.85
CA ILE A 421 15.50 0.12 2.65
C ILE A 421 15.33 0.42 4.14
N HIS A 422 15.71 1.62 4.59
CA HIS A 422 15.56 2.05 5.99
C HIS A 422 14.09 2.01 6.44
N ARG A 423 13.19 2.59 5.64
CA ARG A 423 11.74 2.60 5.93
C ARG A 423 11.18 1.18 6.07
N ASN A 424 11.55 0.28 5.17
CA ASN A 424 11.08 -1.11 5.16
C ASN A 424 11.68 -1.93 6.31
N LEU A 425 12.97 -1.77 6.63
CA LEU A 425 13.59 -2.39 7.80
C LEU A 425 12.97 -1.89 9.13
N ARG A 426 12.62 -0.60 9.21
CA ARG A 426 11.98 -0.01 10.39
C ARG A 426 10.60 -0.61 10.68
N ARG A 427 9.88 -1.08 9.66
CA ARG A 427 8.59 -1.78 9.80
C ARG A 427 8.71 -3.21 10.35
N ARG A 428 9.93 -3.76 10.43
CA ARG A 428 10.23 -5.09 10.98
C ARG A 428 9.49 -6.24 10.28
N LEU A 429 9.36 -6.17 8.96
CA LEU A 429 8.86 -7.28 8.14
C LEU A 429 9.93 -8.37 8.07
N ALA A 430 9.74 -9.45 8.84
CA ALA A 430 10.74 -10.51 8.98
C ALA A 430 11.07 -11.23 7.65
N SER A 431 10.10 -11.31 6.73
CA SER A 431 10.27 -11.94 5.41
C SER A 431 11.26 -11.20 4.52
N LEU A 432 11.19 -9.86 4.49
CA LEU A 432 12.00 -9.02 3.59
C LEU A 432 13.34 -8.61 4.19
N GLN A 433 13.51 -8.74 5.52
CA GLN A 433 14.70 -8.23 6.22
C GLN A 433 16.00 -8.78 5.63
N GLN A 434 16.06 -10.08 5.31
CA GLN A 434 17.26 -10.70 4.77
C GLN A 434 17.56 -10.21 3.35
N THR A 435 16.53 -10.12 2.49
CA THR A 435 16.65 -9.59 1.12
C THR A 435 17.14 -8.14 1.12
N LEU A 436 16.59 -7.28 2.00
CA LEU A 436 17.00 -5.89 2.12
C LEU A 436 18.44 -5.73 2.61
N PHE A 437 18.91 -6.60 3.53
CA PHE A 437 20.32 -6.60 3.91
C PHE A 437 21.24 -7.11 2.80
N SER A 438 20.81 -8.12 2.02
CA SER A 438 21.55 -8.56 0.84
C SER A 438 21.67 -7.43 -0.20
N LEU A 439 20.58 -6.70 -0.45
CA LEU A 439 20.58 -5.53 -1.33
C LEU A 439 21.51 -4.43 -0.82
N LEU A 440 21.50 -4.15 0.49
CA LEU A 440 22.43 -3.21 1.11
C LEU A 440 23.89 -3.65 0.90
N ASP A 441 24.20 -4.93 1.07
CA ASP A 441 25.55 -5.47 0.86
C ASP A 441 26.00 -5.30 -0.60
N MET A 442 25.11 -5.56 -1.57
CA MET A 442 25.38 -5.37 -3.00
C MET A 442 25.58 -3.90 -3.37
N LEU A 443 24.72 -2.99 -2.89
CA LEU A 443 24.92 -1.56 -3.12
C LEU A 443 26.23 -1.08 -2.50
N THR A 444 26.62 -1.64 -1.36
CA THR A 444 27.87 -1.33 -0.67
C THR A 444 29.09 -1.81 -1.46
N SER A 445 29.01 -2.95 -2.16
CA SER A 445 30.11 -3.44 -2.99
C SER A 445 30.26 -2.64 -4.30
N LEU A 446 29.13 -2.28 -4.92
CA LEU A 446 29.07 -1.51 -6.17
C LEU A 446 29.48 -0.06 -5.94
N PHE A 447 28.82 0.65 -5.01
CA PHE A 447 28.94 2.09 -4.79
C PHE A 447 29.33 2.44 -3.33
N PRO A 448 30.47 1.94 -2.81
CA PRO A 448 30.79 2.03 -1.38
C PRO A 448 30.84 3.47 -0.86
N ARG A 449 31.39 4.40 -1.66
CA ARG A 449 31.47 5.82 -1.28
C ARG A 449 30.08 6.46 -1.20
N ASP A 450 29.25 6.27 -2.22
CA ASP A 450 27.91 6.85 -2.31
C ASP A 450 27.00 6.31 -1.20
N VAL A 451 27.08 5.01 -0.90
CA VAL A 451 26.30 4.38 0.19
C VAL A 451 26.73 4.94 1.54
N LEU A 452 28.04 4.97 1.83
CA LEU A 452 28.55 5.47 3.11
C LEU A 452 28.22 6.96 3.33
N MET A 453 28.39 7.80 2.30
CA MET A 453 27.96 9.20 2.35
C MET A 453 26.47 9.31 2.63
N SER A 454 25.65 8.51 1.92
CA SER A 454 24.21 8.60 2.02
C SER A 454 23.68 8.19 3.40
N VAL A 455 24.27 7.17 4.03
CA VAL A 455 23.91 6.78 5.40
C VAL A 455 24.22 7.90 6.41
N LEU A 456 25.30 8.65 6.22
CA LEU A 456 25.69 9.74 7.13
C LEU A 456 24.95 11.05 6.89
N ILE A 457 24.45 11.30 5.68
CA ILE A 457 23.79 12.56 5.29
C ILE A 457 22.27 12.44 5.26
N HIS A 458 21.74 11.40 4.62
CA HIS A 458 20.31 11.29 4.29
C HIS A 458 19.51 10.49 5.31
N LEU A 459 20.13 9.53 6.02
CA LEU A 459 19.41 8.72 7.00
C LEU A 459 19.34 9.38 8.40
N PRO A 460 18.31 9.07 9.22
CA PRO A 460 18.18 9.62 10.56
C PRO A 460 19.31 9.18 11.51
N GLN A 461 20.20 10.11 11.86
CA GLN A 461 21.45 9.81 12.59
C GLN A 461 21.28 9.26 14.02
N SER A 462 20.09 9.41 14.62
CA SER A 462 19.78 8.92 15.97
C SER A 462 18.86 7.69 15.98
N ASP A 463 18.58 7.10 14.82
CA ASP A 463 17.69 5.95 14.67
C ASP A 463 18.44 4.61 14.72
N SER A 464 17.85 3.59 15.37
CA SER A 464 18.48 2.28 15.52
C SER A 464 18.63 1.53 14.21
N THR A 465 17.69 1.67 13.28
CA THR A 465 17.73 0.99 11.98
C THR A 465 18.88 1.52 11.12
N THR A 466 19.15 2.83 11.17
CA THR A 466 20.34 3.42 10.52
C THR A 466 21.63 2.82 11.07
N LEU A 467 21.73 2.63 12.40
CA LEU A 467 22.88 1.96 12.99
C LEU A 467 22.98 0.49 12.58
N ASP A 468 21.86 -0.23 12.47
CA ASP A 468 21.85 -1.63 12.06
C ASP A 468 22.35 -1.80 10.61
N MET A 469 21.92 -0.91 9.70
CA MET A 469 22.44 -0.84 8.33
C MET A 469 23.95 -0.55 8.33
N TRP A 470 24.39 0.47 9.06
CA TRP A 470 25.82 0.83 9.16
C TRP A 470 26.68 -0.32 9.70
N LYS A 471 26.19 -1.02 10.72
CA LYS A 471 26.86 -2.19 11.30
C LYS A 471 26.93 -3.36 10.33
N ARG A 472 25.89 -3.58 9.52
CA ARG A 472 25.86 -4.62 8.49
C ARG A 472 26.96 -4.39 7.46
N MET A 473 27.07 -3.16 6.95
CA MET A 473 28.08 -2.79 5.97
C MET A 473 29.51 -2.96 6.50
N LEU A 474 29.75 -2.64 7.79
CA LEU A 474 31.08 -2.69 8.43
C LEU A 474 31.31 -3.98 9.24
N ALA A 475 30.54 -5.03 8.95
CA ALA A 475 30.75 -6.34 9.55
C ALA A 475 32.05 -6.97 9.01
N PRO A 476 32.87 -7.65 9.84
CA PRO A 476 34.16 -8.19 9.40
C PRO A 476 34.12 -9.10 8.17
N THR A 477 33.00 -9.78 7.93
CA THR A 477 32.78 -10.66 6.78
C THR A 477 32.41 -9.91 5.50
N ALA A 478 31.98 -8.66 5.60
CA ALA A 478 31.55 -7.81 4.49
C ALA A 478 32.57 -6.71 4.14
N THR A 479 33.51 -6.41 5.05
CA THR A 479 34.48 -5.33 4.86
C THR A 479 35.56 -5.69 3.83
N SER A 480 35.42 -5.17 2.61
CA SER A 480 36.45 -5.22 1.56
C SER A 480 37.47 -4.08 1.71
N GLU A 481 38.65 -4.23 1.10
CA GLU A 481 39.66 -3.16 1.03
C GLU A 481 39.10 -1.91 0.33
N LYS A 482 38.33 -2.10 -0.75
CA LYS A 482 37.58 -1.04 -1.47
C LYS A 482 36.65 -0.27 -0.53
N LEU A 483 35.92 -0.96 0.36
CA LEU A 483 35.03 -0.32 1.33
C LEU A 483 35.80 0.48 2.39
N LEU A 484 36.94 -0.04 2.85
CA LEU A 484 37.80 0.68 3.80
C LEU A 484 38.33 1.97 3.17
N GLU A 485 38.86 1.91 1.95
CA GLU A 485 39.33 3.09 1.21
C GLU A 485 38.21 4.12 1.02
N ALA A 486 37.02 3.67 0.60
CA ALA A 486 35.86 4.52 0.48
C ALA A 486 35.50 5.19 1.81
N LEU A 487 35.46 4.45 2.92
CA LEU A 487 35.21 5.01 4.26
C LEU A 487 36.22 6.11 4.61
N CYS A 488 37.49 5.96 4.27
CA CYS A 488 38.48 7.01 4.49
C CYS A 488 38.16 8.27 3.72
N SER A 489 37.85 8.09 2.43
CA SER A 489 37.52 9.20 1.54
C SER A 489 36.26 9.94 2.00
N VAL A 490 35.28 9.20 2.53
CA VAL A 490 34.03 9.74 3.08
C VAL A 490 34.32 10.51 4.35
N LEU A 491 35.04 9.93 5.31
CA LEU A 491 35.33 10.61 6.57
C LEU A 491 36.17 11.89 6.35
N GLN A 492 36.99 11.96 5.28
CA GLN A 492 37.72 13.18 4.90
C GLN A 492 36.91 14.20 4.10
N ASP A 493 35.64 13.92 3.79
CA ASP A 493 34.80 14.79 2.96
C ASP A 493 34.46 16.10 3.67
N GLN A 494 34.60 17.23 2.96
CA GLN A 494 34.37 18.57 3.49
C GLN A 494 32.92 18.80 3.92
N LEU A 495 31.95 18.17 3.25
CA LEU A 495 30.54 18.29 3.61
C LEU A 495 30.27 17.62 4.96
N LEU A 496 30.83 16.44 5.21
CA LEU A 496 30.68 15.76 6.50
C LEU A 496 31.38 16.53 7.62
N CYS A 497 32.56 17.08 7.33
CA CYS A 497 33.26 18.00 8.23
C CYS A 497 32.38 19.20 8.62
N MET A 498 31.67 19.79 7.67
CA MET A 498 30.72 20.88 7.94
C MET A 498 29.49 20.41 8.73
N ILE A 499 28.88 19.27 8.37
CA ILE A 499 27.68 18.73 9.02
C ILE A 499 27.94 18.41 10.49
N PHE A 500 29.09 17.80 10.79
CA PHE A 500 29.44 17.39 12.15
C PHE A 500 30.30 18.41 12.90
N ASN A 501 30.72 19.49 12.23
CA ASN A 501 31.59 20.55 12.75
C ASN A 501 32.95 20.00 13.26
N ILE A 502 33.64 19.24 12.41
CA ILE A 502 34.87 18.49 12.70
C ILE A 502 35.88 18.70 11.58
N THR A 503 37.19 18.60 11.86
CA THR A 503 38.21 18.74 10.80
C THR A 503 38.48 17.40 10.09
N ALA A 504 38.89 17.46 8.82
CA ALA A 504 39.21 16.26 8.04
C ALA A 504 40.33 15.41 8.66
N VAL A 505 41.27 16.04 9.39
CA VAL A 505 42.37 15.36 10.09
C VAL A 505 41.84 14.48 11.23
N ASP A 506 40.82 14.96 11.97
CA ASP A 506 40.24 14.22 13.08
C ASP A 506 39.56 12.92 12.62
N PHE A 507 38.98 12.96 11.42
CA PHE A 507 38.30 11.84 10.78
C PHE A 507 39.24 10.75 10.26
N SER A 508 40.44 11.11 9.79
CA SER A 508 41.46 10.13 9.33
C SER A 508 41.83 9.10 10.41
N LEU A 509 41.79 9.51 11.68
CA LEU A 509 42.11 8.64 12.82
C LEU A 509 40.99 7.63 13.12
N LEU A 510 39.75 7.91 12.72
CA LEU A 510 38.62 6.98 12.88
C LEU A 510 38.67 5.80 11.90
N ARG A 511 39.39 5.88 10.78
CA ARG A 511 39.63 4.72 9.88
C ARG A 511 40.22 3.54 10.65
N LEU A 512 41.08 3.84 11.62
CA LEU A 512 41.92 2.89 12.33
C LEU A 512 41.13 2.05 13.34
N THR A 513 39.88 2.42 13.62
CA THR A 513 38.97 1.67 14.51
C THR A 513 38.27 0.51 13.81
N VAL A 514 38.31 0.46 12.48
CA VAL A 514 37.77 -0.64 11.65
C VAL A 514 38.84 -1.69 11.33
N MET A 515 40.13 -1.35 11.49
CA MET A 515 41.27 -2.24 11.26
C MET A 515 41.92 -2.66 12.59
N CYS A 516 42.72 -3.73 12.58
CA CYS A 516 43.59 -4.05 13.73
C CYS A 516 44.66 -2.95 13.89
N PRO A 517 44.75 -2.26 15.03
CA PRO A 517 45.69 -1.14 15.18
C PRO A 517 47.15 -1.62 15.19
N THR A 518 47.99 -1.06 14.30
CA THR A 518 49.47 -1.22 14.34
C THR A 518 50.06 -0.40 15.49
N GLU A 519 51.36 -0.57 15.75
CA GLU A 519 52.02 0.10 16.88
C GLU A 519 52.21 1.61 16.65
N GLU A 520 52.39 2.08 15.40
CA GLU A 520 52.42 3.53 15.10
C GLU A 520 51.02 4.16 15.27
N ILE A 521 49.99 3.46 14.79
CA ILE A 521 48.58 3.85 14.87
C ILE A 521 48.11 3.99 16.32
N ARG A 522 48.64 3.16 17.23
CA ARG A 522 48.36 3.26 18.66
C ARG A 522 48.79 4.59 19.26
N GLN A 523 49.96 5.12 18.88
CA GLN A 523 50.47 6.37 19.45
C GLN A 523 49.62 7.58 19.04
N GLU A 524 49.09 7.58 17.81
CA GLU A 524 48.20 8.65 17.33
C GLU A 524 46.77 8.56 17.88
N LEU A 525 46.25 7.34 18.05
CA LEU A 525 44.92 7.11 18.64
C LEU A 525 44.85 7.50 20.12
N CYS A 526 45.97 7.56 20.83
CA CYS A 526 45.96 7.95 22.24
C CYS A 526 45.80 9.45 22.48
N ASN A 527 45.31 10.22 21.49
CA ASN A 527 44.86 11.60 21.66
C ASN A 527 43.45 11.65 22.29
N PRO A 528 43.31 11.94 23.60
CA PRO A 528 42.01 11.96 24.26
C PRO A 528 41.10 13.11 23.78
N ASP A 529 41.65 14.24 23.32
CA ASP A 529 40.84 15.39 22.92
C ASP A 529 39.99 15.07 21.67
N LEU A 530 40.56 14.29 20.75
CA LEU A 530 39.89 13.83 19.54
C LEU A 530 38.71 12.93 19.84
N PHE A 531 38.91 11.89 20.66
CA PHE A 531 37.83 10.97 21.00
C PHE A 531 36.73 11.63 21.85
N GLN A 532 37.11 12.57 22.73
CA GLN A 532 36.14 13.31 23.52
C GLN A 532 35.18 14.12 22.63
N MET A 533 35.68 14.72 21.55
CA MET A 533 34.83 15.41 20.57
C MET A 533 33.85 14.44 19.92
N PHE A 534 34.31 13.29 19.44
CA PHE A 534 33.46 12.32 18.74
C PHE A 534 32.39 11.68 19.64
N LEU A 535 32.70 11.42 20.92
CA LEU A 535 31.74 10.87 21.89
C LEU A 535 30.54 11.80 22.15
N LYS A 536 30.66 13.10 21.82
CA LYS A 536 29.60 14.11 21.99
C LYS A 536 28.69 14.26 20.76
N ILE A 537 29.03 13.63 19.63
CA ILE A 537 28.25 13.71 18.40
C ILE A 537 26.97 12.89 18.53
N LYS A 538 25.85 13.46 18.11
CA LYS A 538 24.52 12.80 18.10
C LYS A 538 24.29 11.94 16.85
N SER A 539 25.31 11.21 16.40
CA SER A 539 25.25 10.27 15.29
C SER A 539 25.60 8.88 15.81
N LEU A 540 24.63 7.97 15.84
CA LEU A 540 24.83 6.59 16.25
C LEU A 540 25.86 5.86 15.37
N PRO A 541 25.87 6.01 14.02
CA PRO A 541 26.93 5.45 13.18
C PRO A 541 28.35 5.85 13.60
N LEU A 542 28.60 7.15 13.76
CA LEU A 542 29.91 7.67 14.15
C LEU A 542 30.26 7.31 15.60
N LEU A 543 29.29 7.43 16.52
CA LEU A 543 29.48 7.06 17.92
C LEU A 543 29.82 5.58 18.08
N TRP A 544 29.14 4.71 17.32
CA TRP A 544 29.45 3.28 17.32
C TRP A 544 30.85 3.00 16.80
N LEU A 545 31.27 3.68 15.72
CA LEU A 545 32.61 3.55 15.13
C LEU A 545 33.71 3.92 16.12
N VAL A 546 33.51 5.03 16.84
CA VAL A 546 34.43 5.53 17.88
C VAL A 546 34.50 4.55 19.04
N LEU A 547 33.35 4.14 19.57
CA LEU A 547 33.30 3.19 20.68
C LEU A 547 33.89 1.83 20.31
N ARG A 548 33.70 1.37 19.06
CA ARG A 548 34.35 0.14 18.56
C ARG A 548 35.87 0.27 18.59
N GLY A 549 36.43 1.41 18.21
CA GLY A 549 37.86 1.70 18.33
C GLY A 549 38.35 1.68 19.76
N LEU A 550 37.63 2.33 20.65
CA LEU A 550 37.94 2.35 22.08
C LEU A 550 37.86 0.95 22.71
N VAL A 551 36.95 0.07 22.24
CA VAL A 551 36.93 -1.33 22.66
C VAL A 551 38.27 -1.99 22.32
N LEU A 552 38.72 -1.92 21.06
CA LEU A 552 39.99 -2.51 20.61
C LEU A 552 41.20 -1.95 21.36
N LEU A 553 41.22 -0.64 21.61
CA LEU A 553 42.30 0.00 22.36
C LEU A 553 42.26 -0.39 23.84
N SER A 554 41.09 -0.57 24.44
CA SER A 554 40.97 -0.89 25.86
C SER A 554 41.44 -2.29 26.25
N GLU A 555 41.62 -3.21 25.29
CA GLU A 555 42.06 -4.60 25.54
C GLU A 555 43.52 -4.71 26.02
N ARG A 556 44.34 -3.68 25.79
CA ARG A 556 45.75 -3.63 26.25
C ARG A 556 45.91 -2.70 27.45
N PRO A 557 46.74 -3.05 28.44
CA PRO A 557 46.88 -2.28 29.67
C PRO A 557 47.48 -0.88 29.46
N GLU A 558 48.36 -0.68 28.49
CA GLU A 558 48.99 0.61 28.19
C GLU A 558 47.95 1.64 27.73
N THR A 559 47.21 1.29 26.69
CA THR A 559 46.16 2.12 26.06
C THR A 559 44.91 2.24 26.92
N ALA A 560 44.55 1.20 27.70
CA ALA A 560 43.45 1.27 28.67
C ALA A 560 43.65 2.37 29.73
N ARG A 561 44.89 2.64 30.13
CA ARG A 561 45.21 3.70 31.09
C ARG A 561 45.00 5.09 30.50
N GLU A 562 45.26 5.26 29.20
CA GLU A 562 45.07 6.52 28.48
C GLU A 562 43.58 6.81 28.24
N ILE A 563 42.78 5.79 27.91
CA ILE A 563 41.31 5.89 27.76
C ILE A 563 40.61 6.35 29.06
N ARG A 564 41.25 6.22 30.22
CA ARG A 564 40.67 6.60 31.52
C ARG A 564 40.10 8.03 31.52
N ALA A 565 40.75 8.97 30.84
CA ALA A 565 40.29 10.36 30.75
C ALA A 565 38.94 10.50 30.01
N LEU A 566 38.62 9.58 29.11
CA LEU A 566 37.41 9.55 28.28
C LEU A 566 36.23 8.86 28.96
N LEU A 567 36.46 8.12 30.04
CA LEU A 567 35.43 7.33 30.69
C LEU A 567 34.19 8.13 31.16
N PRO A 568 34.29 9.40 31.60
CA PRO A 568 33.12 10.24 31.83
C PRO A 568 32.27 10.46 30.56
N ASP A 569 32.91 10.75 29.42
CA ASP A 569 32.21 10.92 28.15
C ASP A 569 31.61 9.59 27.66
N VAL A 570 32.33 8.46 27.82
CA VAL A 570 31.81 7.10 27.55
C VAL A 570 30.62 6.77 28.47
N MET A 571 30.64 7.21 29.73
CA MET A 571 29.51 7.01 30.66
C MET A 571 28.23 7.65 30.15
N GLU A 572 28.36 8.83 29.53
CA GLU A 572 27.22 9.57 28.99
C GLU A 572 26.64 8.90 27.75
N THR A 573 27.36 8.00 27.06
CA THR A 573 26.80 7.25 25.93
C THR A 573 25.80 6.15 26.37
N LEU A 574 25.85 5.71 27.64
CA LEU A 574 24.90 4.74 28.19
C LEU A 574 23.45 5.24 28.20
N GLN A 575 23.22 6.55 27.99
CA GLN A 575 21.89 7.14 27.96
C GLN A 575 21.17 7.04 26.61
N PHE A 576 21.86 6.72 25.52
CA PHE A 576 21.27 6.67 24.18
C PHE A 576 20.25 5.52 23.99
N GLY A 577 20.16 4.57 24.94
CA GLY A 577 19.15 3.50 24.93
C GLY A 577 19.32 2.49 23.78
N ASN A 578 20.35 2.63 22.95
CA ASN A 578 20.69 1.68 21.89
C ASN A 578 21.55 0.54 22.45
N ALA A 579 21.19 -0.71 22.14
CA ALA A 579 21.85 -1.88 22.69
C ALA A 579 23.34 -1.96 22.30
N HIS A 580 23.69 -1.69 21.05
CA HIS A 580 25.06 -1.83 20.56
C HIS A 580 26.00 -0.74 21.10
N ILE A 581 25.52 0.51 21.17
CA ILE A 581 26.26 1.59 21.84
C ILE A 581 26.53 1.25 23.30
N THR A 582 25.48 0.78 23.99
CA THR A 582 25.57 0.39 25.40
C THR A 582 26.55 -0.75 25.60
N LEU A 583 26.50 -1.80 24.76
CA LEU A 583 27.42 -2.93 24.85
C LEU A 583 28.88 -2.52 24.65
N ASN A 584 29.19 -1.70 23.64
CA ASN A 584 30.56 -1.21 23.44
C ASN A 584 31.05 -0.41 24.66
N ALA A 585 30.22 0.48 25.20
CA ALA A 585 30.55 1.25 26.40
C ALA A 585 30.80 0.34 27.62
N LEU A 586 29.93 -0.66 27.85
CA LEU A 586 30.11 -1.64 28.93
C LEU A 586 31.41 -2.44 28.77
N THR A 587 31.77 -2.84 27.55
CA THR A 587 33.02 -3.54 27.24
C THR A 587 34.24 -2.66 27.52
N ILE A 588 34.23 -1.38 27.11
CA ILE A 588 35.30 -0.42 27.42
C ILE A 588 35.48 -0.32 28.94
N PHE A 589 34.39 -0.13 29.69
CA PHE A 589 34.46 -0.07 31.15
C PHE A 589 35.05 -1.35 31.75
N ARG A 590 34.61 -2.53 31.29
CA ARG A 590 35.14 -3.80 31.76
C ARG A 590 36.64 -3.91 31.53
N ASN A 591 37.09 -3.66 30.30
CA ASN A 591 38.48 -3.77 29.91
C ASN A 591 39.35 -2.79 30.70
N VAL A 592 38.97 -1.52 30.77
CA VAL A 592 39.73 -0.51 31.52
C VAL A 592 39.76 -0.84 33.02
N MET A 593 38.64 -1.24 33.62
CA MET A 593 38.59 -1.63 35.04
C MET A 593 39.49 -2.83 35.36
N ASN A 594 39.68 -3.77 34.43
CA ASN A 594 40.57 -4.91 34.60
C ASN A 594 42.05 -4.54 34.56
N HIS A 595 42.41 -3.47 33.85
CA HIS A 595 43.81 -3.01 33.72
C HIS A 595 44.20 -1.91 34.71
N LEU A 596 43.23 -1.20 35.30
CA LEU A 596 43.47 -0.17 36.30
C LEU A 596 43.70 -0.74 37.70
N GLY A 597 44.63 -0.14 38.44
CA GLY A 597 44.77 -0.40 39.87
C GLY A 597 43.53 0.05 40.66
N LYS A 598 43.22 -0.63 41.77
CA LYS A 598 42.01 -0.35 42.59
C LYS A 598 41.86 1.13 43.00
N MET A 599 42.98 1.83 43.22
CA MET A 599 43.00 3.25 43.59
C MET A 599 42.59 4.16 42.43
N GLU A 600 43.00 3.83 41.20
CA GLU A 600 42.72 4.62 40.00
C GLU A 600 41.29 4.42 39.50
N ALA A 601 40.76 3.21 39.68
CA ALA A 601 39.39 2.87 39.31
C ALA A 601 38.33 3.48 40.24
N ARG A 602 38.75 3.99 41.41
CA ARG A 602 37.90 4.39 42.54
C ARG A 602 36.80 5.42 42.23
N PRO A 603 37.07 6.57 41.59
CA PRO A 603 36.03 7.56 41.35
C PRO A 603 35.00 7.08 40.32
N ILE A 604 35.47 6.41 39.26
CA ILE A 604 34.65 5.95 38.13
C ILE A 604 33.76 4.77 38.53
N ALA A 605 34.31 3.81 39.30
CA ALA A 605 33.58 2.65 39.80
C ALA A 605 32.30 3.02 40.57
N LEU A 606 32.36 4.05 41.44
CA LEU A 606 31.21 4.44 42.25
C LEU A 606 30.09 5.06 41.41
N GLU A 607 30.45 5.83 40.41
CA GLU A 607 29.51 6.48 39.50
C GLU A 607 28.88 5.46 38.54
N LEU A 608 29.72 4.63 37.92
CA LEU A 608 29.33 3.54 37.03
C LEU A 608 28.33 2.62 37.70
N ALA A 609 28.60 2.16 38.93
CA ALA A 609 27.68 1.33 39.71
C ALA A 609 26.30 1.97 39.90
N GLY A 610 26.19 3.30 39.84
CA GLY A 610 24.91 3.99 39.85
C GLY A 610 24.16 3.89 38.52
N LYS A 611 24.85 4.07 37.40
CA LYS A 611 24.29 4.07 36.04
C LYS A 611 23.92 2.65 35.60
N LEU A 612 24.71 1.63 35.96
CA LEU A 612 24.45 0.22 35.64
C LEU A 612 23.10 -0.30 36.17
N LEU A 613 22.64 0.19 37.32
CA LEU A 613 21.36 -0.24 37.90
C LEU A 613 20.15 0.03 36.99
N TYR A 614 20.23 1.04 36.12
CA TYR A 614 19.17 1.34 35.16
C TYR A 614 19.17 0.33 34.00
N LEU A 615 20.34 -0.18 33.62
CA LEU A 615 20.52 -1.13 32.52
C LEU A 615 20.06 -2.55 32.86
N PHE A 616 19.85 -2.86 34.13
CA PHE A 616 19.27 -4.15 34.56
C PHE A 616 17.86 -4.37 34.02
N ASN A 617 17.17 -3.30 33.59
CA ASN A 617 15.84 -3.36 32.99
C ASN A 617 15.84 -3.00 31.51
N HIS A 618 17.00 -3.08 30.86
CA HIS A 618 17.09 -2.83 29.43
C HIS A 618 16.34 -3.91 28.63
N VAL A 619 15.80 -3.54 27.46
CA VAL A 619 15.00 -4.44 26.60
C VAL A 619 15.85 -5.60 26.06
N SER A 620 17.10 -5.35 25.67
CA SER A 620 18.06 -6.38 25.25
C SER A 620 18.61 -7.19 26.43
N GLY A 621 18.52 -8.52 26.33
CA GLY A 621 19.07 -9.47 27.30
C GLY A 621 20.60 -9.38 27.44
N GLU A 622 21.32 -9.20 26.33
CA GLU A 622 22.79 -9.05 26.33
C GLU A 622 23.24 -7.82 27.14
N VAL A 623 22.51 -6.71 27.05
CA VAL A 623 22.78 -5.50 27.83
C VAL A 623 22.49 -5.74 29.32
N ARG A 624 21.39 -6.44 29.64
CA ARG A 624 21.08 -6.82 31.03
C ARG A 624 22.19 -7.68 31.61
N GLU A 625 22.60 -8.73 30.90
CA GLU A 625 23.69 -9.62 31.32
C GLU A 625 25.01 -8.87 31.52
N SER A 626 25.47 -8.15 30.49
CA SER A 626 26.75 -7.44 30.51
C SER A 626 26.81 -6.39 31.62
N SER A 627 25.72 -5.64 31.83
CA SER A 627 25.65 -4.62 32.88
C SER A 627 25.63 -5.22 34.29
N ILE A 628 24.96 -6.36 34.48
CA ILE A 628 24.92 -7.08 35.77
C ILE A 628 26.29 -7.65 36.11
N LEU A 629 26.97 -8.28 35.15
CA LEU A 629 28.31 -8.82 35.37
C LEU A 629 29.31 -7.68 35.63
N LEU A 630 29.26 -6.59 34.88
CA LEU A 630 30.12 -5.43 35.15
C LEU A 630 29.83 -4.82 36.53
N PHE A 631 28.57 -4.82 36.99
CA PHE A 631 28.24 -4.34 38.34
C PHE A 631 28.88 -5.22 39.42
N LYS A 632 28.90 -6.54 39.24
CA LYS A 632 29.64 -7.49 40.09
C LYS A 632 31.13 -7.14 40.11
N ASP A 633 31.75 -7.03 38.93
CA ASP A 633 33.19 -6.72 38.78
C ASP A 633 33.56 -5.39 39.50
N VAL A 634 32.73 -4.36 39.31
CA VAL A 634 32.89 -3.04 39.94
C VAL A 634 32.81 -3.12 41.46
N ILE A 635 31.90 -3.91 42.02
CA ILE A 635 31.78 -4.09 43.49
C ILE A 635 33.04 -4.73 44.07
N GLU A 636 33.57 -5.75 43.39
CA GLU A 636 34.75 -6.49 43.82
C GLU A 636 36.04 -5.64 43.72
N ALA A 637 36.09 -4.71 42.77
CA ALA A 637 37.20 -3.78 42.59
C ALA A 637 37.27 -2.64 43.63
N VAL A 638 36.18 -2.35 44.38
CA VAL A 638 36.11 -1.15 45.24
C VAL A 638 37.05 -1.17 46.46
N VAL A 639 37.80 -0.09 46.64
CA VAL A 639 38.67 0.18 47.81
C VAL A 639 37.88 0.56 49.07
N TRP A 640 38.40 0.20 50.24
CA TRP A 640 37.83 0.46 51.58
C TRP A 640 37.31 1.88 51.80
N TRP A 641 37.96 2.90 51.23
CA TRP A 641 37.62 4.32 51.43
C TRP A 641 36.32 4.79 50.74
N GLN A 642 35.78 4.10 49.72
CA GLN A 642 34.44 4.40 49.13
C GLN A 642 33.35 3.46 49.64
N LYS A 643 33.68 2.54 50.56
CA LYS A 643 32.81 1.45 50.99
C LYS A 643 31.44 1.94 51.48
N GLY A 644 31.38 3.09 52.18
CA GLY A 644 30.12 3.66 52.64
C GLY A 644 29.17 4.08 51.52
N LYS A 645 29.67 4.79 50.50
CA LYS A 645 28.88 5.22 49.34
C LYS A 645 28.51 4.02 48.46
N MET A 646 29.45 3.09 48.24
CA MET A 646 29.21 1.88 47.46
C MET A 646 28.15 0.98 48.11
N LYS A 647 28.16 0.81 49.44
CA LYS A 647 27.10 0.09 50.18
C LYS A 647 25.70 0.60 49.87
N LYS A 648 25.52 1.92 49.64
CA LYS A 648 24.22 2.48 49.26
C LYS A 648 23.81 2.05 47.85
N LYS A 649 24.75 1.99 46.89
CA LYS A 649 24.51 1.53 45.52
C LYS A 649 24.22 0.02 45.48
N VAL A 650 25.04 -0.79 46.15
CA VAL A 650 24.84 -2.24 46.31
C VAL A 650 23.44 -2.55 46.87
N ARG A 651 23.02 -1.89 47.95
CA ARG A 651 21.67 -2.08 48.51
C ARG A 651 20.56 -1.71 47.54
N ARG A 652 20.75 -0.71 46.67
CA ARG A 652 19.76 -0.35 45.63
C ARG A 652 19.69 -1.40 44.51
N GLY A 653 20.75 -2.15 44.27
CA GLY A 653 20.80 -3.20 43.25
C GLY A 653 20.18 -4.53 43.69
N LEU A 654 20.10 -4.81 45.00
CA LEU A 654 19.60 -6.10 45.51
C LEU A 654 18.19 -6.48 45.00
N LEU A 655 17.25 -5.53 45.01
CA LEU A 655 15.88 -5.82 44.58
C LEU A 655 15.77 -6.04 43.06
N PRO A 656 16.34 -5.17 42.19
CA PRO A 656 16.45 -5.47 40.76
C PRO A 656 17.10 -6.83 40.45
N LEU A 657 18.18 -7.18 41.15
CA LEU A 657 18.87 -8.46 40.94
C LEU A 657 18.04 -9.65 41.41
N LEU A 658 17.25 -9.50 42.49
CA LEU A 658 16.30 -10.53 42.93
C LEU A 658 15.31 -10.87 41.81
N PHE A 659 14.73 -9.85 41.17
CA PHE A 659 13.80 -10.09 40.07
C PHE A 659 14.50 -10.66 38.84
N ARG A 660 15.65 -10.08 38.44
CA ARG A 660 16.42 -10.60 37.30
C ARG A 660 17.02 -11.98 37.52
N ASN A 661 17.10 -12.48 38.75
CA ASN A 661 17.43 -13.88 39.03
C ASN A 661 16.36 -14.86 38.49
N SER A 662 15.17 -14.38 38.17
CA SER A 662 14.10 -15.13 37.49
C SER A 662 13.86 -14.63 36.05
N ASP A 663 14.84 -13.97 35.41
CA ASP A 663 14.74 -13.54 34.00
C ASP A 663 14.56 -14.75 33.07
N GLU A 664 13.74 -14.60 32.04
CA GLU A 664 13.49 -15.65 31.04
C GLU A 664 14.76 -16.01 30.24
N THR A 665 15.72 -15.08 30.14
CA THR A 665 17.04 -15.34 29.55
C THR A 665 17.96 -15.98 30.58
N SER A 666 18.35 -17.25 30.34
CA SER A 666 19.14 -18.04 31.29
C SER A 666 20.47 -17.40 31.71
N SER A 667 21.20 -16.78 30.77
CA SER A 667 22.47 -16.10 31.05
C SER A 667 22.29 -14.87 31.96
N VAL A 668 21.22 -14.11 31.78
CA VAL A 668 20.85 -12.97 32.64
C VAL A 668 20.52 -13.45 34.06
N ALA A 669 19.71 -14.51 34.19
CA ALA A 669 19.37 -15.09 35.48
C ALA A 669 20.61 -15.59 36.24
N GLN A 670 21.53 -16.23 35.52
CA GLN A 670 22.83 -16.65 36.05
C GLN A 670 23.66 -15.45 36.53
N ALA A 671 23.83 -14.43 35.69
CA ALA A 671 24.57 -13.21 36.01
C ALA A 671 23.99 -12.51 37.26
N ALA A 672 22.65 -12.42 37.34
CA ALA A 672 21.96 -11.82 38.47
C ALA A 672 22.24 -12.56 39.78
N ARG A 673 22.25 -13.90 39.73
CA ARG A 673 22.61 -14.73 40.89
C ARG A 673 24.02 -14.47 41.38
N GLU A 674 24.99 -14.46 40.48
CA GLU A 674 26.39 -14.20 40.82
C GLU A 674 26.57 -12.81 41.42
N ALA A 675 25.91 -11.80 40.84
CA ALA A 675 25.91 -10.45 41.36
C ALA A 675 25.25 -10.36 42.74
N LEU A 676 24.18 -11.11 43.03
CA LEU A 676 23.57 -11.19 44.36
C LEU A 676 24.54 -11.76 45.40
N VAL A 677 25.25 -12.83 45.06
CA VAL A 677 26.26 -13.44 45.93
C VAL A 677 27.39 -12.44 46.21
N ALA A 678 27.92 -11.77 45.18
CA ALA A 678 28.95 -10.74 45.34
C ALA A 678 28.45 -9.55 46.19
N CYS A 679 27.20 -9.11 46.00
CA CYS A 679 26.58 -8.09 46.84
C CYS A 679 26.50 -8.53 48.31
N ALA A 680 26.10 -9.77 48.58
CA ALA A 680 26.00 -10.32 49.93
C ALA A 680 27.37 -10.39 50.62
N ARG A 681 28.40 -10.89 49.92
CA ARG A 681 29.80 -10.91 50.38
C ARG A 681 30.32 -9.51 50.70
N PHE A 682 30.09 -8.55 49.81
CA PHE A 682 30.52 -7.16 50.01
C PHE A 682 29.83 -6.50 51.22
N LEU A 683 28.55 -6.80 51.42
CA LEU A 683 27.77 -6.33 52.58
C LEU A 683 28.10 -7.09 53.86
N LYS A 684 28.82 -8.23 53.78
CA LYS A 684 29.04 -9.20 54.86
C LYS A 684 27.72 -9.79 55.40
N TRP A 685 26.79 -10.14 54.51
CA TRP A 685 25.47 -10.67 54.87
C TRP A 685 25.37 -12.16 54.57
N GLN A 686 25.87 -12.99 55.50
CA GLN A 686 26.00 -14.45 55.31
C GLN A 686 24.67 -15.16 55.01
N LYS A 687 23.57 -14.76 55.67
CA LYS A 687 22.24 -15.33 55.40
C LYS A 687 21.82 -15.14 53.94
N LEU A 688 21.95 -13.91 53.43
CA LEU A 688 21.62 -13.58 52.04
C LEU A 688 22.51 -14.36 51.05
N GLU A 689 23.80 -14.49 51.36
CA GLU A 689 24.77 -15.23 50.55
C GLU A 689 24.36 -16.69 50.38
N HIS A 690 24.06 -17.40 51.47
CA HIS A 690 23.64 -18.80 51.44
C HIS A 690 22.33 -19.01 50.66
N GLN A 691 21.37 -18.07 50.79
CA GLN A 691 20.10 -18.17 50.05
C GLN A 691 20.29 -17.93 48.55
N ALA A 692 21.16 -16.99 48.17
CA ALA A 692 21.49 -16.71 46.77
C ALA A 692 22.22 -17.87 46.10
N GLU A 693 23.18 -18.51 46.78
CA GLU A 693 23.91 -19.68 46.26
C GLU A 693 22.98 -20.87 45.97
N ARG A 694 21.96 -21.07 46.81
CA ARG A 694 20.97 -22.16 46.69
C ARG A 694 19.79 -21.86 45.76
N ARG A 695 19.82 -20.74 45.04
CA ARG A 695 18.71 -20.25 44.19
C ARG A 695 17.38 -20.14 44.93
N ASN A 696 17.41 -19.86 46.24
CA ASN A 696 16.18 -19.80 47.05
C ASN A 696 15.58 -18.39 47.05
N VAL A 697 14.76 -18.09 46.03
CA VAL A 697 14.13 -16.77 45.82
C VAL A 697 13.30 -16.30 47.02
N VAL A 698 12.54 -17.20 47.66
CA VAL A 698 11.77 -16.90 48.88
C VAL A 698 12.70 -16.52 50.03
N GLY A 699 13.76 -17.30 50.25
CA GLY A 699 14.74 -17.00 51.31
C GLY A 699 15.49 -15.69 51.09
N ILE A 700 15.79 -15.33 49.83
CA ILE A 700 16.36 -14.02 49.48
C ILE A 700 15.35 -12.90 49.79
N THR A 701 14.08 -13.11 49.44
CA THR A 701 12.99 -12.16 49.70
C THR A 701 12.84 -11.89 51.20
N GLU A 702 12.78 -12.93 52.03
CA GLU A 702 12.74 -12.81 53.49
C GLU A 702 13.92 -11.99 54.04
N CYS A 703 15.14 -12.24 53.54
CA CYS A 703 16.30 -11.43 53.91
C CYS A 703 16.09 -9.94 53.60
N LEU A 704 15.53 -9.60 52.43
CA LEU A 704 15.25 -8.20 52.07
C LEU A 704 14.15 -7.55 52.92
N LEU A 705 13.22 -8.34 53.47
CA LEU A 705 12.15 -7.88 54.34
C LEU A 705 12.58 -7.68 55.80
N GLU A 706 13.64 -8.35 56.25
CA GLU A 706 14.27 -8.15 57.57
C GLU A 706 14.98 -6.79 57.72
N GLN A 707 15.01 -5.97 56.67
CA GLN A 707 15.59 -4.63 56.70
C GLN A 707 14.69 -3.61 57.43
N LYS A 708 15.23 -2.41 57.73
CA LYS A 708 14.45 -1.32 58.35
C LYS A 708 13.15 -1.04 57.57
N ARG A 709 12.04 -0.80 58.28
CA ARG A 709 10.69 -0.54 57.71
C ARG A 709 10.66 0.47 56.55
N GLN A 710 11.49 1.52 56.63
CA GLN A 710 11.62 2.53 55.55
C GLN A 710 12.17 1.93 54.23
N MET A 711 13.08 0.96 54.33
CA MET A 711 13.63 0.27 53.17
C MET A 711 12.64 -0.73 52.57
N VAL A 712 11.89 -1.45 53.42
CA VAL A 712 10.80 -2.33 52.97
C VAL A 712 9.74 -1.56 52.19
N ALA A 713 9.33 -0.39 52.71
CA ALA A 713 8.38 0.48 52.01
C ALA A 713 8.92 1.01 50.67
N LYS A 714 10.23 1.27 50.58
CA LYS A 714 10.88 1.67 49.32
C LYS A 714 10.94 0.52 48.33
N ASN A 715 11.32 -0.68 48.78
CA ASN A 715 11.39 -1.88 47.96
C ASN A 715 10.02 -2.20 47.39
N LEU A 716 8.96 -2.17 48.22
CA LEU A 716 7.60 -2.41 47.75
C LEU A 716 7.18 -1.43 46.64
N ARG A 717 7.45 -0.13 46.80
CA ARG A 717 7.17 0.86 45.75
C ARG A 717 7.90 0.55 44.46
N GLN A 718 9.12 0.06 44.54
CA GLN A 718 9.92 -0.31 43.39
C GLN A 718 9.39 -1.61 42.74
N SER A 719 8.95 -2.60 43.54
CA SER A 719 8.34 -3.84 43.03
C SER A 719 7.09 -3.60 42.21
N LEU A 720 6.28 -2.57 42.53
CA LEU A 720 5.11 -2.20 41.72
C LEU A 720 5.46 -1.85 40.27
N LEU A 721 6.68 -1.37 39.99
CA LEU A 721 7.13 -1.06 38.63
C LEU A 721 7.37 -2.33 37.81
N TYR A 722 7.77 -3.43 38.45
CA TYR A 722 8.04 -4.72 37.80
C TYR A 722 6.77 -5.51 37.49
N LEU A 723 5.61 -5.09 38.00
CA LEU A 723 4.32 -5.65 37.61
C LEU A 723 3.95 -5.33 36.16
N LYS A 724 4.61 -4.35 35.53
CA LYS A 724 4.44 -4.00 34.11
C LYS A 724 5.57 -4.54 33.23
N ASP A 725 6.45 -5.38 33.78
CA ASP A 725 7.57 -5.95 33.02
C ASP A 725 7.03 -6.87 31.90
N PRO A 726 7.62 -6.85 30.68
CA PRO A 726 7.18 -7.71 29.59
C PRO A 726 7.29 -9.21 29.93
N GLN A 727 8.26 -9.60 30.77
CA GLN A 727 8.47 -11.01 31.13
C GLN A 727 7.52 -11.45 32.23
N ALA A 728 6.89 -12.62 32.03
CA ALA A 728 5.89 -13.14 32.94
C ALA A 728 6.50 -13.58 34.28
N THR A 729 7.68 -14.20 34.23
CA THR A 729 8.40 -14.68 35.41
C THR A 729 8.75 -13.52 36.34
N ILE A 730 9.13 -12.37 35.78
CA ILE A 730 9.44 -11.15 36.54
C ILE A 730 8.18 -10.61 37.23
N ARG A 731 7.04 -10.56 36.54
CA ARG A 731 5.77 -10.13 37.14
C ARG A 731 5.34 -11.03 38.29
N GLN A 732 5.51 -12.35 38.15
CA GLN A 732 5.22 -13.33 39.21
C GLN A 732 6.08 -13.11 40.45
N GLU A 733 7.39 -12.91 40.28
CA GLU A 733 8.28 -12.66 41.41
C GLU A 733 8.01 -11.32 42.09
N ALA A 734 7.63 -10.29 41.32
CA ALA A 734 7.21 -9.01 41.87
C ALA A 734 5.94 -9.16 42.72
N LEU A 735 4.95 -9.95 42.26
CA LEU A 735 3.75 -10.28 43.04
C LEU A 735 4.10 -11.05 44.32
N LEU A 736 4.95 -12.08 44.23
CA LEU A 736 5.40 -12.85 45.39
C LEU A 736 6.07 -11.93 46.43
N PHE A 737 6.95 -11.04 45.99
CA PHE A 737 7.59 -10.07 46.87
C PHE A 737 6.58 -9.14 47.53
N ILE A 738 5.59 -8.63 46.78
CA ILE A 738 4.54 -7.74 47.28
C ILE A 738 3.68 -8.45 48.34
N GLY A 739 3.22 -9.67 48.06
CA GLY A 739 2.40 -10.46 48.98
C GLY A 739 3.14 -10.78 50.28
N LEU A 740 4.41 -11.17 50.18
CA LEU A 740 5.25 -11.40 51.36
C LEU A 740 5.51 -10.10 52.13
N ALA A 741 5.86 -9.01 51.44
CA ALA A 741 6.12 -7.71 52.07
C ALA A 741 4.90 -7.11 52.80
N TRP A 742 3.70 -7.38 52.30
CA TRP A 742 2.44 -6.94 52.90
C TRP A 742 2.28 -7.46 54.33
N SER A 743 2.75 -8.67 54.61
CA SER A 743 2.70 -9.25 55.96
C SER A 743 3.64 -8.57 56.98
N TYR A 744 4.67 -7.86 56.50
CA TYR A 744 5.68 -7.17 57.33
C TYR A 744 5.45 -5.66 57.46
N TRP A 745 4.65 -5.08 56.57
CA TRP A 745 4.38 -3.65 56.53
C TRP A 745 2.89 -3.40 56.74
N ASN A 746 2.52 -2.62 57.77
CA ASN A 746 1.16 -2.13 57.94
C ASN A 746 1.03 -0.72 57.29
N PRO A 747 0.62 -0.59 56.02
CA PRO A 747 0.44 0.69 55.33
C PRO A 747 -0.86 1.40 55.74
N SER A 748 -0.83 2.73 55.68
CA SER A 748 -2.01 3.59 55.80
C SER A 748 -3.04 3.28 54.72
N GLU A 749 -4.32 3.44 55.02
CA GLU A 749 -5.45 3.07 54.14
C GLU A 749 -5.35 3.65 52.71
N GLY A 750 -4.97 4.92 52.56
CA GLY A 750 -4.78 5.53 51.23
C GLY A 750 -3.65 4.91 50.39
N LYS A 751 -2.65 4.28 51.03
CA LYS A 751 -1.58 3.53 50.32
C LYS A 751 -2.02 2.12 49.96
N ARG A 752 -2.93 1.51 50.74
CA ARG A 752 -3.54 0.22 50.42
C ARG A 752 -4.37 0.31 49.16
N LYS A 753 -5.29 1.30 49.09
CA LYS A 753 -6.14 1.54 47.90
C LYS A 753 -5.33 1.67 46.60
N LYS A 754 -4.18 2.35 46.66
CA LYS A 754 -3.29 2.53 45.51
C LYS A 754 -2.54 1.25 45.08
N ILE A 755 -2.34 0.30 45.99
CA ILE A 755 -1.74 -1.00 45.67
C ILE A 755 -2.81 -1.93 45.09
N TYR A 756 -4.01 -1.96 45.68
CA TYR A 756 -5.15 -2.70 45.13
C TYR A 756 -5.50 -2.26 43.71
N SER A 757 -5.54 -0.95 43.44
CA SER A 757 -5.79 -0.48 42.07
C SER A 757 -4.77 -0.97 41.04
N VAL A 758 -3.53 -1.27 41.47
CA VAL A 758 -2.49 -1.82 40.59
C VAL A 758 -2.61 -3.34 40.47
N LEU A 759 -2.98 -4.05 41.54
CA LEU A 759 -3.21 -5.50 41.51
C LEU A 759 -4.42 -5.86 40.65
N HIS A 760 -5.49 -5.07 40.70
CA HIS A 760 -6.70 -5.29 39.91
C HIS A 760 -6.40 -5.25 38.41
N SER A 761 -5.44 -4.42 37.99
CA SER A 761 -5.00 -4.35 36.59
C SER A 761 -4.32 -5.63 36.06
N LEU A 762 -3.96 -6.58 36.95
CA LEU A 762 -3.33 -7.85 36.60
C LEU A 762 -4.32 -9.03 36.54
N GLU A 763 -5.59 -8.82 36.87
CA GLU A 763 -6.63 -9.86 36.74
C GLU A 763 -6.86 -10.28 35.28
N HIS A 764 -6.51 -9.40 34.34
CA HIS A 764 -6.58 -9.64 32.90
C HIS A 764 -5.21 -9.97 32.29
N ASP A 765 -4.21 -10.35 33.09
CA ASP A 765 -2.89 -10.73 32.57
C ASP A 765 -2.99 -11.95 31.64
N SER A 766 -2.26 -11.90 30.53
CA SER A 766 -2.09 -13.00 29.56
C SER A 766 -1.72 -14.36 30.18
N ARG A 767 -1.04 -14.38 31.34
CA ARG A 767 -0.57 -15.61 31.99
C ARG A 767 -1.48 -16.02 33.15
N PRO A 768 -2.06 -17.24 33.12
CA PRO A 768 -2.98 -17.73 34.17
C PRO A 768 -2.43 -17.64 35.59
N LEU A 769 -1.15 -17.98 35.79
CA LEU A 769 -0.52 -17.98 37.11
C LEU A 769 -0.42 -16.56 37.71
N VAL A 770 -0.21 -15.54 36.88
CA VAL A 770 -0.16 -14.13 37.33
C VAL A 770 -1.56 -13.69 37.79
N ARG A 771 -2.61 -14.02 37.03
CA ARG A 771 -4.00 -13.73 37.38
C ARG A 771 -4.40 -14.36 38.72
N CYS A 772 -4.10 -15.64 38.91
CA CYS A 772 -4.40 -16.35 40.16
C CYS A 772 -3.68 -15.77 41.37
N GLN A 773 -2.43 -15.34 41.21
CA GLN A 773 -1.67 -14.71 42.30
C GLN A 773 -2.15 -13.28 42.62
N ALA A 774 -2.59 -12.53 41.61
CA ALA A 774 -3.14 -11.18 41.78
C ALA A 774 -4.44 -11.22 42.59
N THR A 775 -5.41 -12.07 42.21
CA THR A 775 -6.69 -12.21 42.92
C THR A 775 -6.52 -12.68 44.37
N GLN A 776 -5.57 -13.58 44.62
CA GLN A 776 -5.22 -14.03 45.98
C GLN A 776 -4.59 -12.92 46.83
N SER A 777 -3.94 -11.93 46.21
CA SER A 777 -3.28 -10.81 46.90
C SER A 777 -4.24 -9.65 47.24
N GLU A 778 -5.44 -9.63 46.66
CA GLU A 778 -6.44 -8.56 46.90
C GLU A 778 -7.28 -8.75 48.17
N ASN A 779 -7.34 -9.96 48.72
CA ASN A 779 -8.29 -10.30 49.79
C ASN A 779 -7.60 -10.69 51.12
N PRO A 780 -6.97 -9.74 51.86
CA PRO A 780 -6.25 -10.07 53.10
C PRO A 780 -7.11 -10.16 54.36
N ASP A 781 -8.41 -9.84 54.29
CA ASP A 781 -9.36 -9.91 55.43
C ASP A 781 -10.09 -11.27 55.51
N SER A 782 -9.83 -12.20 54.58
CA SER A 782 -10.17 -13.60 54.82
C SER A 782 -9.21 -14.14 55.88
N GLU A 783 -9.73 -14.65 57.01
CA GLU A 783 -8.99 -15.27 58.12
C GLU A 783 -8.12 -16.50 57.72
N MET A 784 -7.84 -16.69 56.44
CA MET A 784 -7.18 -17.83 55.80
C MET A 784 -5.71 -17.57 55.41
N PHE A 785 -5.04 -16.59 56.03
CA PHE A 785 -3.61 -16.38 55.85
C PHE A 785 -2.83 -16.57 57.15
N THR A 786 -3.00 -17.77 57.74
CA THR A 786 -2.07 -18.26 58.76
C THR A 786 -0.67 -18.41 58.16
N ALA A 787 0.37 -18.30 58.99
CA ALA A 787 1.77 -18.46 58.56
C ALA A 787 2.04 -19.80 57.82
N ALA A 788 1.21 -20.82 58.06
CA ALA A 788 1.26 -22.12 57.40
C ALA A 788 0.76 -22.10 55.94
N GLU A 789 -0.22 -21.25 55.61
CA GLU A 789 -0.75 -21.11 54.23
C GLU A 789 0.09 -20.17 53.38
N LYS A 790 0.79 -19.20 54.00
CA LYS A 790 1.85 -18.41 53.36
C LYS A 790 3.03 -19.28 52.91
N ILE A 791 3.36 -20.31 53.70
CA ILE A 791 4.32 -21.36 53.34
C ILE A 791 3.77 -22.26 52.23
N ARG A 792 2.46 -22.59 52.24
CA ARG A 792 1.83 -23.35 51.14
C ARG A 792 1.76 -22.59 49.82
N MET A 793 1.54 -21.29 49.80
CA MET A 793 1.53 -20.48 48.58
C MET A 793 2.95 -20.38 47.99
N GLY A 794 3.97 -20.23 48.85
CA GLY A 794 5.38 -20.36 48.48
C GLY A 794 5.78 -21.78 48.03
N GLN A 795 5.26 -22.83 48.67
CA GLN A 795 5.51 -24.23 48.33
C GLN A 795 4.76 -24.69 47.07
N ALA A 796 3.53 -24.25 46.84
CA ALA A 796 2.75 -24.54 45.64
C ALA A 796 3.39 -23.87 44.40
N CYS A 797 3.88 -22.63 44.56
CA CYS A 797 4.73 -22.00 43.54
C CYS A 797 6.03 -22.78 43.32
N ARG A 798 6.64 -23.31 44.40
CA ARG A 798 7.85 -24.16 44.33
C ARG A 798 7.60 -25.47 43.55
N THR A 799 6.45 -26.12 43.76
CA THR A 799 6.09 -27.37 43.07
C THR A 799 5.83 -27.14 41.59
N VAL A 800 5.22 -26.01 41.21
CA VAL A 800 4.97 -25.66 39.79
C VAL A 800 6.25 -25.18 39.08
N LEU A 801 7.11 -24.40 39.76
CA LEU A 801 8.41 -23.97 39.21
C LEU A 801 9.41 -25.14 39.08
N LEU A 802 9.43 -26.07 40.04
CA LEU A 802 10.25 -27.29 39.94
C LEU A 802 9.73 -28.24 38.85
N ALA A 803 8.43 -28.26 38.60
CA ALA A 803 7.85 -29.04 37.49
C ALA A 803 8.17 -28.47 36.10
N LEU A 804 8.52 -27.18 36.00
CA LEU A 804 8.88 -26.52 34.73
C LEU A 804 10.40 -26.45 34.47
N GLN A 805 11.25 -26.86 35.43
CA GLN A 805 12.73 -26.78 35.32
C GLN A 805 13.42 -28.09 34.90
N PHE A 806 12.69 -29.16 34.57
CA PHE A 806 13.27 -30.38 34.01
C PHE A 806 12.98 -30.49 32.50
N PRO A 807 13.99 -30.42 31.61
CA PRO A 807 13.93 -31.15 30.37
C PRO A 807 14.32 -32.60 30.72
N LEU A 808 13.34 -33.49 30.88
CA LEU A 808 13.63 -34.90 30.71
C LEU A 808 13.78 -35.13 29.22
N SER A 809 15.04 -35.16 28.80
CA SER A 809 15.44 -35.90 27.61
C SER A 809 14.78 -37.28 27.60
N SER A 810 14.00 -37.53 26.55
CA SER A 810 14.05 -38.78 25.80
C SER A 810 14.48 -38.43 24.39
#